data_AF-A0A4P5YUT5-F1
#
_entry.id   AF-A0A4P5YUT5-F1
#
_cell.length_a   1.000
_cell.length_b   1.000
_cell.length_c   1.000
_cell.angle_alpha   90.00
_cell.angle_beta   90.00
_cell.angle_gamma   90.00
#
_symmetry.space_group_name_H-M   'P 1'
#
loop_
_entity.id
_entity.type
_entity.pdbx_description
1 polymer ?
#
loop_
_entity_poly.entity_id
_entity_poly.type
_entity_poly.pdbx_seq_one_letter_code
_entity_poly.pdbx_strand_id
1 'polypeptide(L)'
;MEITRLDRLRLTHSQLTASLQLHQPTGDKQLLVDLTDPALHGALVIDLTSVARCDGITITVKSGSGEIIAKQTITPIPQIPLAASITSPPPGAPASPPQFAYIEPGSAMRQTQLSPPVTAADTQLVPPRILLPTANQMRHLKLTSPTRLVSKPEITFPVLAAVDFPLVGGSVLGRQTDFPDDPTRASLYFACKKAIYAGARVERWQKFLVEIPIQTTWGQGRGDESVTLSPSQFAVHVTKEKAPSGANILGTGDNDLGQTGDLDTDEQGRIYWRVGGAGAYVVRFDPHTRKFEQPPGRIDFQKLVPPGAGMLNDGLCRVSCTRGRVFFTLCNDTRSSGDPANPLNRRVGGVFSIPQDWSNATTFAADIRLHVGSWETARPAFYQTPPKADTDVRKLGGVSVTDTGLFFTTAGPKYEGGPWRLELDDKGNTRFLAEVNSLADTVARDGRTLPPTQLVMVHGIPKGRELHPGTGGGRNLIRFSLGEITIPRASIRLLLNDRTEGLALKIARKGAFPTYDGAPEGTVTVRYDLVGKLRNTPAAQGPLADSLSGGTSIGPAFLLSPIPGETNKVMAVCEYAGYPLSVLDFSSLGTTKTVGKTFLPPQSPASAGLGPYNSTWVKSNDEQWLYLSGYTGISRIRYAKGGRVLPTMTADLFNSRLQQQPLDGHGRTSMKKIDGLLPVFGGRLLNSGYGLDGRGGDAFSTGVELFDPQSLGPGLTNQIKSQTSAYLSRCFALKTLHSRLVWNARDGRPRQEIFAASGSIRRGLINELKDPSVGPANLDAKVFLYEVTEPAGLRDLYGFSLPKLENDKAIEGHIVLSPCNRFLIVMTQDGVLYSYSLARRQFIDGVVLHQPNGGDLRPLEFKRPSQIIFTAPDGQIFFLAEPFDDSPGAITFHRVEVSAGGRLNIVPHLGITFDNPTAYHDFKGIVRCFLPDQQRRDGSYDFVLGYSQQTVQPYVRVIPDFILPQAE
;
A
#
# COMPACT_ATOMS: atom_id res chain seq x y z
N MET A 1 26.17 21.55 9.07
CA MET A 1 26.70 22.33 7.93
C MET A 1 25.72 22.16 6.79
N GLU A 2 25.17 23.26 6.32
CA GLU A 2 24.26 23.25 5.17
C GLU A 2 25.12 23.34 3.92
N ILE A 3 24.97 22.38 3.00
CA ILE A 3 25.57 22.46 1.67
C ILE A 3 24.48 23.05 0.79
N THR A 4 24.23 24.35 0.97
CA THR A 4 23.17 25.04 0.23
C THR A 4 23.39 24.79 -1.26
N ARG A 5 22.32 24.38 -1.95
CA ARG A 5 22.34 24.04 -3.38
C ARG A 5 23.05 22.74 -3.77
N LEU A 6 23.30 21.80 -2.86
CA LEU A 6 23.86 20.48 -3.21
C LEU A 6 23.07 19.80 -4.34
N ASP A 7 21.73 19.86 -4.30
CA ASP A 7 20.91 19.28 -5.36
C ASP A 7 21.07 20.02 -6.69
N ARG A 8 21.24 21.35 -6.69
CA ARG A 8 21.57 22.12 -7.91
C ARG A 8 22.93 21.73 -8.47
N LEU A 9 23.93 21.55 -7.60
CA LEU A 9 25.26 21.08 -8.00
C LEU A 9 25.18 19.68 -8.61
N ARG A 10 24.38 18.77 -8.03
CA ARG A 10 24.15 17.42 -8.56
C ARG A 10 23.45 17.40 -9.90
N LEU A 11 22.67 18.44 -10.23
CA LEU A 11 22.06 18.60 -11.55
C LEU A 11 23.10 18.98 -12.62
N THR A 12 24.12 19.77 -12.27
CA THR A 12 25.13 20.26 -13.23
C THR A 12 26.40 19.41 -13.30
N HIS A 13 26.69 18.63 -12.26
CA HIS A 13 27.90 17.82 -12.17
C HIS A 13 27.58 16.35 -11.87
N SER A 14 28.04 15.45 -12.74
CA SER A 14 27.87 14.00 -12.59
C SER A 14 28.72 13.38 -11.48
N GLN A 15 29.78 14.09 -11.05
CA GLN A 15 30.67 13.71 -9.97
C GLN A 15 31.00 14.94 -9.12
N LEU A 16 30.81 14.81 -7.82
CA LEU A 16 31.08 15.86 -6.83
C LEU A 16 31.74 15.24 -5.61
N THR A 17 32.88 15.81 -5.21
CA THR A 17 33.57 15.46 -3.96
C THR A 17 33.70 16.69 -3.09
N ALA A 18 33.64 16.55 -1.77
CA ALA A 18 33.96 17.61 -0.83
C ALA A 18 35.17 17.23 0.02
N SER A 19 36.11 18.16 0.13
CA SER A 19 37.17 18.11 1.12
C SER A 19 36.79 18.97 2.32
N LEU A 20 36.70 18.40 3.52
CA LEU A 20 36.47 19.13 4.77
C LEU A 20 37.79 19.21 5.54
N GLN A 21 38.26 20.40 5.82
CA GLN A 21 39.47 20.67 6.60
C GLN A 21 39.06 21.26 7.94
N LEU A 22 39.20 20.47 9.02
CA LEU A 22 38.94 20.91 10.38
C LEU A 22 40.20 21.58 10.92
N HIS A 23 40.10 22.86 11.23
CA HIS A 23 41.18 23.64 11.81
C HIS A 23 41.21 23.40 13.32
N GLN A 24 42.29 22.78 13.79
CA GLN A 24 42.50 22.47 15.20
C GLN A 24 43.87 23.01 15.63
N PRO A 25 44.04 23.38 16.92
CA PRO A 25 45.35 23.82 17.44
C PRO A 25 46.45 22.77 17.28
N THR A 26 46.09 21.49 17.25
CA THR A 26 47.00 20.34 17.13
C THR A 26 47.32 19.97 15.67
N GLY A 27 46.79 20.71 14.70
CA GLY A 27 46.97 20.46 13.27
C GLY A 27 45.64 20.24 12.54
N ASP A 28 45.63 20.54 11.24
CA ASP A 28 44.44 20.39 10.41
C ASP A 28 44.12 18.93 10.13
N LYS A 29 42.84 18.54 10.23
CA LYS A 29 42.35 17.22 9.81
C LYS A 29 41.54 17.36 8.54
N GLN A 30 41.97 16.70 7.45
CA GLN A 30 41.27 16.70 6.17
C GLN A 30 40.39 15.46 6.01
N LEU A 31 39.22 15.62 5.39
CA LEU A 31 38.24 14.58 5.12
C LEU A 31 37.76 14.67 3.70
N LEU A 32 37.46 13.54 3.09
CA LEU A 32 36.81 13.48 1.79
C LEU A 32 35.39 12.93 1.97
N VAL A 33 34.42 13.61 1.37
CA VAL A 33 33.00 13.24 1.35
C VAL A 33 32.57 13.11 -0.10
N ASP A 34 32.00 11.96 -0.45
CA ASP A 34 31.35 11.78 -1.74
C ASP A 34 29.98 12.49 -1.70
N LEU A 35 29.87 13.60 -2.41
CA LEU A 35 28.64 14.36 -2.49
C LEU A 35 27.67 13.76 -3.52
N THR A 36 28.01 12.67 -4.19
CA THR A 36 27.11 11.94 -5.09
C THR A 36 26.27 10.90 -4.37
N ASP A 37 26.58 10.57 -3.09
CA ASP A 37 25.82 9.57 -2.32
C ASP A 37 24.36 10.04 -2.11
N PRO A 38 23.35 9.29 -2.59
CA PRO A 38 21.95 9.66 -2.45
C PRO A 38 21.46 9.77 -0.99
N ALA A 39 22.18 9.22 -0.01
CA ALA A 39 21.88 9.35 1.41
C ALA A 39 22.19 10.76 1.97
N LEU A 40 22.96 11.57 1.25
CA LEU A 40 23.28 12.93 1.65
C LEU A 40 22.18 13.90 1.17
N HIS A 41 21.29 14.29 2.09
CA HIS A 41 20.17 15.21 1.85
C HIS A 41 20.49 16.64 2.28
N GLY A 42 21.25 17.38 1.46
CA GLY A 42 21.48 18.83 1.59
C GLY A 42 22.30 19.33 2.80
N ALA A 43 22.44 18.54 3.86
CA ALA A 43 23.18 18.92 5.06
C ALA A 43 23.96 17.74 5.68
N LEU A 44 25.19 18.03 6.09
CA LEU A 44 26.09 17.12 6.79
C LEU A 44 26.25 17.57 8.25
N VAL A 45 26.13 16.62 9.19
CA VAL A 45 26.41 16.86 10.61
C VAL A 45 27.80 16.38 10.93
N ILE A 46 28.63 17.24 11.51
CA ILE A 46 29.97 16.92 12.01
C ILE A 46 29.87 16.88 13.53
N ASP A 47 30.07 15.69 14.09
CA ASP A 47 30.08 15.45 15.54
C ASP A 47 31.46 15.79 16.10
N LEU A 48 31.56 16.97 16.73
CA LEU A 48 32.78 17.49 17.33
C LEU A 48 32.91 17.15 18.82
N THR A 49 32.02 16.33 19.40
CA THR A 49 31.97 16.09 20.86
C THR A 49 33.28 15.54 21.44
N SER A 50 34.08 14.85 20.63
CA SER A 50 35.39 14.30 21.02
C SER A 50 36.58 15.18 20.65
N VAL A 51 36.35 16.36 20.06
CA VAL A 51 37.40 17.27 19.61
C VAL A 51 37.55 18.38 20.65
N ALA A 52 38.73 18.47 21.27
CA ALA A 52 38.98 19.43 22.36
C ALA A 52 38.73 20.88 21.94
N ARG A 53 39.07 21.24 20.70
CA ARG A 53 38.82 22.56 20.11
C ARG A 53 38.85 22.49 18.58
N CYS A 54 37.90 23.17 17.94
CA CYS A 54 37.87 23.38 16.50
C CYS A 54 37.64 24.88 16.25
N ASP A 55 38.59 25.53 15.58
CA ASP A 55 38.53 26.98 15.33
C ASP A 55 37.76 27.31 14.04
N GLY A 56 37.62 26.32 13.14
CA GLY A 56 36.95 26.47 11.85
C GLY A 56 36.86 25.16 11.09
N ILE A 57 35.94 25.07 10.15
CA ILE A 57 35.85 23.98 9.17
C ILE A 57 35.80 24.58 7.78
N THR A 58 36.78 24.27 6.94
CA THR A 58 36.79 24.69 5.53
C THR A 58 36.31 23.55 4.64
N ILE A 59 35.27 23.78 3.87
CA ILE A 59 34.72 22.85 2.87
C ILE A 59 35.20 23.30 1.51
N THR A 60 35.73 22.37 0.72
CA THR A 60 36.09 22.60 -0.68
C THR A 60 35.38 21.55 -1.53
N VAL A 61 34.38 21.96 -2.28
CA VAL A 61 33.66 21.10 -3.23
C VAL A 61 34.38 21.13 -4.56
N LYS A 62 34.65 19.95 -5.12
CA LYS A 62 35.29 19.75 -6.41
C LYS A 62 34.44 18.93 -7.36
N SER A 63 34.51 19.24 -8.66
CA SER A 63 33.93 18.43 -9.72
C SER A 63 34.73 17.14 -9.95
N GLY A 64 34.22 16.25 -10.82
CA GLY A 64 34.98 15.08 -11.31
C GLY A 64 36.28 15.41 -12.04
N SER A 65 36.43 16.62 -12.59
CA SER A 65 37.69 17.10 -13.19
C SER A 65 38.68 17.66 -12.15
N GLY A 66 38.28 17.77 -10.88
CA GLY A 66 39.07 18.35 -9.80
C GLY A 66 38.94 19.88 -9.65
N GLU A 67 38.16 20.54 -10.52
CA GLU A 67 37.84 21.97 -10.43
C GLU A 67 37.12 22.29 -9.12
N ILE A 68 37.53 23.35 -8.42
CA ILE A 68 36.87 23.80 -7.19
C ILE A 68 35.60 24.56 -7.58
N ILE A 69 34.44 23.97 -7.30
CA ILE A 69 33.13 24.56 -7.60
C ILE A 69 32.67 25.47 -6.46
N ALA A 70 33.00 25.12 -5.21
CA ALA A 70 32.65 25.92 -4.05
C ALA A 70 33.71 25.76 -2.96
N LYS A 71 33.98 26.86 -2.23
CA LYS A 71 34.81 26.83 -1.04
C LYS A 71 34.19 27.71 0.04
N GLN A 72 34.00 27.17 1.23
CA GLN A 72 33.39 27.89 2.35
C GLN A 72 34.07 27.52 3.65
N THR A 73 34.42 28.52 4.46
CA THR A 73 34.87 28.32 5.84
C THR A 73 33.72 28.63 6.78
N ILE A 74 33.43 27.70 7.68
CA ILE A 74 32.34 27.79 8.65
C ILE A 74 32.94 27.69 10.04
N THR A 75 32.61 28.65 10.90
CA THR A 75 32.92 28.55 12.32
C THR A 75 31.97 27.55 12.97
N PRO A 76 32.45 26.64 13.84
CA PRO A 76 31.58 25.78 14.62
C PRO A 76 30.52 26.63 15.33
N ILE A 77 29.25 26.25 15.20
CA ILE A 77 28.17 26.96 15.87
C ILE A 77 28.43 26.82 17.38
N PRO A 78 28.58 27.93 18.15
CA PRO A 78 28.76 27.84 19.59
C PRO A 78 27.64 27.01 20.23
N GLN A 79 27.95 26.32 21.33
CA GLN A 79 26.91 25.62 22.10
C GLN A 79 25.75 26.59 22.34
N ILE A 80 24.55 26.23 21.90
CA ILE A 80 23.36 27.11 21.97
C ILE A 80 23.17 27.55 23.43
N PRO A 81 23.31 28.83 23.79
CA PRO A 81 23.00 29.27 25.15
C PRO A 81 21.53 28.97 25.44
N LEU A 82 21.22 28.39 26.60
CA LEU A 82 19.85 28.11 27.02
C LEU A 82 19.09 29.45 27.17
N ALA A 83 18.10 29.71 26.30
CA ALA A 83 16.91 30.39 26.80
C ALA A 83 16.22 29.41 27.77
N ALA A 84 15.61 29.90 28.85
CA ALA A 84 14.90 29.08 29.83
C ALA A 84 13.99 28.08 29.10
N SER A 85 14.39 26.81 29.10
CA SER A 85 13.76 25.74 28.34
C SER A 85 12.38 25.41 28.90
N ILE A 86 11.61 24.61 28.15
CA ILE A 86 10.42 23.87 28.62
C ILE A 86 10.75 22.91 29.80
N THR A 87 11.87 23.06 30.48
CA THR A 87 12.27 22.24 31.62
C THR A 87 12.20 22.99 32.94
N SER A 88 12.02 24.31 32.90
CA SER A 88 11.80 25.15 34.07
C SER A 88 10.30 25.42 34.19
N PRO A 89 9.61 25.01 35.28
CA PRO A 89 8.25 25.47 35.51
C PRO A 89 8.24 27.00 35.59
N PRO A 90 7.17 27.68 35.12
CA PRO A 90 7.04 29.12 35.30
C PRO A 90 7.17 29.46 36.80
N PRO A 91 7.79 30.60 37.16
CA PRO A 91 7.84 31.05 38.55
C PRO A 91 6.42 31.08 39.15
N GLY A 92 6.18 30.27 40.19
CA GLY A 92 4.89 30.19 40.88
C GLY A 92 3.93 29.07 40.46
N ALA A 93 4.27 28.24 39.46
CA ALA A 93 3.46 27.05 39.15
C ALA A 93 3.65 25.96 40.22
N PRO A 94 2.58 25.28 40.67
CA PRO A 94 2.70 24.14 41.59
C PRO A 94 3.60 23.06 40.96
N ALA A 95 4.57 22.57 41.72
CA ALA A 95 5.56 21.62 41.25
C ALA A 95 4.92 20.24 41.03
N SER A 96 4.32 20.02 39.86
CA SER A 96 4.08 18.66 39.38
C SER A 96 5.45 18.00 39.12
N PRO A 97 5.65 16.74 39.53
CA PRO A 97 6.90 16.05 39.29
C PRO A 97 7.20 16.02 37.78
N PRO A 98 8.47 16.24 37.37
CA PRO A 98 8.86 16.23 35.97
C PRO A 98 8.50 14.90 35.31
N GLN A 99 7.75 14.95 34.22
CA GLN A 99 7.43 13.77 33.42
C GLN A 99 8.58 13.47 32.46
N PHE A 100 9.04 12.21 32.44
CA PHE A 100 10.09 11.75 31.54
C PHE A 100 9.49 10.86 30.45
N ALA A 101 10.08 10.91 29.26
CA ALA A 101 9.74 9.97 28.20
C ALA A 101 10.14 8.57 28.65
N TYR A 102 9.28 7.62 28.35
CA TYR A 102 9.62 6.22 28.46
C TYR A 102 10.67 5.88 27.39
N ILE A 103 11.77 5.23 27.80
CA ILE A 103 12.81 4.77 26.89
C ILE A 103 12.64 3.27 26.64
N GLU A 104 12.43 2.90 25.39
CA GLU A 104 12.49 1.51 24.94
C GLU A 104 13.94 1.20 24.53
N PRO A 105 14.67 0.35 25.28
CA PRO A 105 16.06 0.05 24.98
C PRO A 105 16.17 -0.91 23.79
N GLY A 106 17.05 -0.60 22.83
CA GLY A 106 17.43 -1.50 21.74
C GLY A 106 18.27 -2.68 22.21
N SER A 107 18.54 -3.62 21.30
CA SER A 107 19.21 -4.88 21.61
C SER A 107 20.61 -4.69 22.23
N ALA A 108 21.43 -3.82 21.63
CA ALA A 108 22.78 -3.52 22.12
C ALA A 108 22.77 -2.92 23.54
N MET A 109 21.82 -2.02 23.82
CA MET A 109 21.67 -1.40 25.14
C MET A 109 21.31 -2.43 26.21
N ARG A 110 20.40 -3.37 25.90
CA ARG A 110 20.03 -4.45 26.82
C ARG A 110 21.20 -5.39 27.11
N GLN A 111 21.98 -5.75 26.10
CA GLN A 111 23.17 -6.59 26.29
C GLN A 111 24.16 -5.93 27.26
N THR A 112 24.38 -4.62 27.15
CA THR A 112 25.24 -3.89 28.09
C THR A 112 24.68 -3.81 29.51
N GLN A 113 23.36 -3.82 29.68
CA GLN A 113 22.70 -3.82 31.00
C GLN A 113 22.74 -5.20 31.69
N LEU A 114 22.84 -6.28 30.92
CA LEU A 114 22.87 -7.66 31.42
C LEU A 114 24.28 -8.18 31.71
N SER A 115 25.31 -7.58 31.12
CA SER A 115 26.71 -7.93 31.39
C SER A 115 27.21 -7.34 32.72
N PRO A 116 27.97 -8.08 33.54
CA PRO A 116 28.67 -7.50 34.69
C PRO A 116 29.59 -6.35 34.23
N PRO A 117 29.85 -5.33 35.08
CA PRO A 117 30.56 -4.13 34.67
C PRO A 117 31.95 -4.47 34.13
N VAL A 118 32.08 -4.43 32.80
CA VAL A 118 33.37 -4.51 32.11
C VAL A 118 34.09 -3.19 32.34
N THR A 119 35.42 -3.28 32.48
CA THR A 119 36.34 -2.18 32.77
C THR A 119 36.07 -0.91 31.95
N ALA A 120 36.33 0.25 32.57
CA ALA A 120 35.88 1.61 32.23
C ALA A 120 36.23 2.20 30.83
N ALA A 121 36.64 1.38 29.86
CA ALA A 121 36.98 1.84 28.51
C ALA A 121 35.82 1.78 27.50
N ASP A 122 34.75 1.03 27.79
CA ASP A 122 33.53 1.03 26.97
C ASP A 122 32.50 2.01 27.55
N THR A 123 32.13 3.02 26.77
CA THR A 123 31.08 3.98 27.10
C THR A 123 29.75 3.24 27.31
N GLN A 124 29.38 2.99 28.58
CA GLN A 124 28.10 2.40 28.95
C GLN A 124 26.94 3.15 28.28
N LEU A 125 26.11 2.43 27.53
CA LEU A 125 24.88 2.95 26.93
C LEU A 125 23.80 3.06 28.01
N VAL A 126 23.90 4.07 28.88
CA VAL A 126 22.81 4.41 29.79
C VAL A 126 21.67 5.03 28.96
N PRO A 127 20.42 4.56 29.09
CA PRO A 127 19.28 5.17 28.42
C PRO A 127 19.19 6.67 28.75
N PRO A 128 18.99 7.56 27.76
CA PRO A 128 18.89 8.98 28.05
C PRO A 128 17.61 9.26 28.86
N ARG A 129 17.70 10.09 29.89
CA ARG A 129 16.50 10.65 30.54
C ARG A 129 16.02 11.86 29.72
N ILE A 130 14.91 11.70 29.02
CA ILE A 130 14.33 12.75 28.17
C ILE A 130 13.16 13.38 28.90
N LEU A 131 13.18 14.68 29.17
CA LEU A 131 12.06 15.38 29.80
C LEU A 131 10.95 15.64 28.77
N LEU A 132 9.69 15.36 29.14
CA LEU A 132 8.52 15.68 28.33
C LEU A 132 8.03 17.11 28.66
N PRO A 133 7.58 17.88 27.65
CA PRO A 133 6.87 19.13 27.89
C PRO A 133 5.55 18.86 28.65
N THR A 134 5.28 19.67 29.68
CA THR A 134 3.98 19.72 30.34
C THR A 134 3.00 20.57 29.53
N ALA A 135 1.69 20.37 29.71
CA ALA A 135 0.65 21.16 29.04
C ALA A 135 0.86 22.68 29.23
N ASN A 136 1.27 23.13 30.42
CA ASN A 136 1.53 24.53 30.73
C ASN A 136 2.76 25.12 30.02
N GLN A 137 3.64 24.29 29.49
CA GLN A 137 4.82 24.73 28.75
C GLN A 137 4.59 24.71 27.23
N MET A 138 3.45 24.18 26.78
CA MET A 138 3.05 24.21 25.38
C MET A 138 2.54 25.60 25.01
N ARG A 139 2.97 26.10 23.85
CA ARG A 139 2.46 27.36 23.31
C ARG A 139 1.20 27.09 22.50
N HIS A 140 0.19 27.93 22.68
CA HIS A 140 -0.98 27.93 21.81
C HIS A 140 -0.79 28.99 20.73
N LEU A 141 -0.76 28.57 19.47
CA LEU A 141 -0.59 29.47 18.33
C LEU A 141 -1.86 29.49 17.49
N LYS A 142 -2.51 30.66 17.44
CA LYS A 142 -3.56 30.92 16.44
C LYS A 142 -2.90 31.25 15.11
N LEU A 143 -3.18 30.44 14.11
CA LEU A 143 -2.61 30.63 12.77
C LEU A 143 -3.32 31.80 12.08
N THR A 144 -2.55 32.59 11.33
CA THR A 144 -3.09 33.65 10.48
C THR A 144 -3.57 33.08 9.14
N SER A 145 -4.39 33.85 8.42
CA SER A 145 -4.80 33.47 7.07
C SER A 145 -3.65 33.61 6.07
N PRO A 146 -3.56 32.76 5.04
CA PRO A 146 -2.56 32.90 3.98
C PRO A 146 -2.81 34.16 3.15
N THR A 147 -1.73 34.84 2.77
CA THR A 147 -1.78 36.01 1.87
C THR A 147 -1.89 35.59 0.41
N ARG A 148 -1.33 34.43 0.05
CA ARG A 148 -1.43 33.82 -1.28
C ARG A 148 -2.59 32.83 -1.30
N LEU A 149 -3.54 33.05 -2.19
CA LEU A 149 -4.67 32.17 -2.43
C LEU A 149 -4.64 31.66 -3.87
N VAL A 150 -5.01 30.40 -4.06
CA VAL A 150 -5.32 29.82 -5.36
C VAL A 150 -6.64 29.07 -5.25
N SER A 151 -7.46 29.15 -6.28
CA SER A 151 -8.68 28.35 -6.34
C SER A 151 -8.34 26.92 -6.80
N LYS A 152 -9.10 25.93 -6.32
CA LYS A 152 -8.97 24.55 -6.80
C LYS A 152 -9.05 24.45 -8.34
N PRO A 153 -9.97 25.12 -9.05
CA PRO A 153 -10.02 25.08 -10.52
C PRO A 153 -8.72 25.58 -11.19
N GLU A 154 -8.10 26.65 -10.69
CA GLU A 154 -6.86 27.22 -11.27
C GLU A 154 -5.67 26.27 -11.24
N ILE A 155 -5.65 25.37 -10.26
CA ILE A 155 -4.58 24.38 -10.10
C ILE A 155 -4.96 23.00 -10.63
N THR A 156 -6.14 22.80 -11.22
CA THR A 156 -6.62 21.49 -11.68
C THR A 156 -6.49 21.35 -13.19
N PHE A 157 -5.76 20.34 -13.64
CA PHE A 157 -5.46 20.13 -15.05
C PHE A 157 -5.92 18.74 -15.50
N PRO A 158 -6.64 18.64 -16.64
CA PRO A 158 -7.05 17.36 -17.18
C PRO A 158 -5.82 16.52 -17.57
N VAL A 159 -5.91 15.23 -17.30
CA VAL A 159 -4.91 14.25 -17.74
C VAL A 159 -5.39 13.63 -19.04
N LEU A 160 -4.54 13.68 -20.08
CA LEU A 160 -4.84 13.17 -21.41
C LEU A 160 -3.89 12.05 -21.78
N ALA A 161 -4.40 10.94 -22.27
CA ALA A 161 -3.60 9.85 -22.81
C ALA A 161 -3.86 9.67 -24.31
N ALA A 162 -2.84 9.31 -25.08
CA ALA A 162 -3.02 8.91 -26.49
C ALA A 162 -3.78 7.58 -26.61
N VAL A 163 -3.67 6.75 -25.57
CA VAL A 163 -4.40 5.49 -25.39
C VAL A 163 -4.79 5.41 -23.93
N ASP A 164 -6.08 5.38 -23.62
CA ASP A 164 -6.56 5.13 -22.25
C ASP A 164 -6.95 3.66 -22.12
N PHE A 165 -6.16 2.90 -21.37
CA PHE A 165 -6.25 1.46 -21.32
C PHE A 165 -7.39 0.96 -20.40
N PRO A 166 -8.11 -0.12 -20.74
CA PRO A 166 -9.02 -0.77 -19.81
C PRO A 166 -8.30 -1.32 -18.57
N LEU A 167 -9.02 -1.31 -17.45
CA LEU A 167 -8.59 -1.92 -16.21
C LEU A 167 -8.99 -3.40 -16.18
N VAL A 168 -8.04 -4.27 -15.90
CA VAL A 168 -8.24 -5.71 -15.80
C VAL A 168 -8.44 -6.08 -14.32
N GLY A 169 -9.62 -6.62 -14.01
CA GLY A 169 -10.02 -7.10 -12.69
C GLY A 169 -9.81 -8.59 -12.51
N GLY A 170 -10.81 -9.27 -11.92
CA GLY A 170 -10.79 -10.71 -11.70
C GLY A 170 -10.75 -11.52 -13.00
N SER A 171 -10.38 -12.80 -12.88
CA SER A 171 -10.43 -13.74 -13.99
C SER A 171 -10.99 -15.08 -13.54
N VAL A 172 -11.48 -15.86 -14.51
CA VAL A 172 -12.14 -17.14 -14.31
C VAL A 172 -11.94 -18.04 -15.52
N LEU A 173 -11.81 -19.34 -15.28
CA LEU A 173 -11.81 -20.35 -16.32
C LEU A 173 -13.25 -20.73 -16.67
N GLY A 174 -13.59 -20.77 -17.95
CA GLY A 174 -14.90 -21.22 -18.42
C GLY A 174 -14.80 -21.97 -19.74
N ARG A 175 -15.94 -22.46 -20.25
CA ARG A 175 -16.05 -23.04 -21.60
C ARG A 175 -15.69 -21.99 -22.64
N GLN A 176 -15.14 -22.40 -23.78
CA GLN A 176 -14.86 -21.48 -24.89
C GLN A 176 -16.15 -21.12 -25.65
N THR A 177 -16.37 -19.86 -26.00
CA THR A 177 -17.62 -19.45 -26.68
C THR A 177 -17.78 -19.97 -28.11
N ASP A 178 -16.68 -20.36 -28.77
CA ASP A 178 -16.71 -21.03 -30.07
C ASP A 178 -16.97 -22.55 -29.95
N PHE A 179 -16.80 -23.12 -28.76
CA PHE A 179 -17.00 -24.55 -28.47
C PHE A 179 -17.66 -24.75 -27.09
N PRO A 180 -18.85 -24.16 -26.86
CA PRO A 180 -19.42 -24.10 -25.51
C PRO A 180 -19.81 -25.47 -24.96
N ASP A 181 -20.17 -26.41 -25.84
CA ASP A 181 -20.52 -27.80 -25.51
C ASP A 181 -19.31 -28.76 -25.44
N ASP A 182 -18.10 -28.32 -25.82
CA ASP A 182 -16.90 -29.16 -25.78
C ASP A 182 -16.20 -29.00 -24.42
N PRO A 183 -16.26 -30.01 -23.53
CA PRO A 183 -15.71 -29.86 -22.21
C PRO A 183 -14.19 -29.82 -22.17
N THR A 184 -13.53 -30.22 -23.26
CA THR A 184 -12.07 -30.22 -23.40
C THR A 184 -11.52 -28.87 -23.88
N ARG A 185 -12.40 -27.93 -24.20
CA ARG A 185 -12.07 -26.56 -24.62
C ARG A 185 -12.38 -25.59 -23.49
N ALA A 186 -11.37 -24.80 -23.13
CA ALA A 186 -11.50 -23.81 -22.08
C ALA A 186 -10.90 -22.46 -22.51
N SER A 187 -11.46 -21.40 -21.97
CA SER A 187 -10.98 -20.03 -22.10
C SER A 187 -10.77 -19.39 -20.74
N LEU A 188 -9.80 -18.48 -20.68
CA LEU A 188 -9.67 -17.55 -19.57
C LEU A 188 -10.51 -16.31 -19.87
N TYR A 189 -11.44 -16.02 -18.98
CA TYR A 189 -12.25 -14.82 -19.01
C TYR A 189 -11.68 -13.81 -18.04
N PHE A 190 -11.33 -12.63 -18.53
CA PHE A 190 -10.88 -11.50 -17.74
C PHE A 190 -12.00 -10.47 -17.65
N ALA A 191 -12.41 -10.14 -16.43
CA ALA A 191 -13.27 -8.99 -16.20
C ALA A 191 -12.49 -7.71 -16.46
N CYS A 192 -13.01 -6.87 -17.35
CA CYS A 192 -12.42 -5.57 -17.65
C CYS A 192 -13.43 -4.46 -17.38
N LYS A 193 -12.91 -3.27 -17.02
CA LYS A 193 -13.71 -2.05 -16.94
C LYS A 193 -12.97 -0.86 -17.53
N LYS A 194 -13.71 0.09 -18.07
CA LYS A 194 -13.18 1.33 -18.62
C LYS A 194 -14.05 2.51 -18.20
N ALA A 195 -13.42 3.57 -17.71
CA ALA A 195 -14.11 4.83 -17.46
C ALA A 195 -14.50 5.47 -18.80
N ILE A 196 -15.78 5.85 -18.89
CA ILE A 196 -16.33 6.66 -19.97
C ILE A 196 -16.49 8.08 -19.42
N TYR A 197 -15.94 9.06 -20.13
CA TYR A 197 -15.87 10.44 -19.65
C TYR A 197 -16.85 11.34 -20.41
N ALA A 198 -17.44 12.28 -19.68
CA ALA A 198 -18.11 13.46 -20.21
C ALA A 198 -17.27 14.68 -19.81
N GLY A 199 -16.42 15.15 -20.73
CA GLY A 199 -15.42 16.18 -20.43
C GLY A 199 -14.42 15.71 -19.37
N ALA A 200 -14.34 16.44 -18.25
CA ALA A 200 -13.45 16.17 -17.12
C ALA A 200 -14.12 15.34 -16.00
N ARG A 201 -15.25 14.68 -16.27
CA ARG A 201 -15.98 13.86 -15.30
C ARG A 201 -16.12 12.44 -15.81
N VAL A 202 -15.93 11.46 -14.92
CA VAL A 202 -16.35 10.08 -15.18
C VAL A 202 -17.88 10.03 -15.23
N GLU A 203 -18.45 9.79 -16.40
CA GLU A 203 -19.89 9.64 -16.61
C GLU A 203 -20.36 8.29 -16.07
N ARG A 204 -19.64 7.23 -16.43
CA ARG A 204 -19.92 5.85 -16.03
C ARG A 204 -18.71 4.94 -16.23
N TRP A 205 -18.74 3.78 -15.60
CA TRP A 205 -17.84 2.67 -15.91
C TRP A 205 -18.52 1.69 -16.86
N GLN A 206 -17.88 1.39 -17.99
CA GLN A 206 -18.27 0.32 -18.90
C GLN A 206 -17.50 -0.94 -18.52
N LYS A 207 -18.21 -1.99 -18.12
CA LYS A 207 -17.64 -3.31 -17.82
C LYS A 207 -17.85 -4.27 -18.98
N PHE A 208 -16.96 -5.24 -19.14
CA PHE A 208 -16.98 -6.24 -20.21
C PHE A 208 -16.07 -7.43 -19.87
N LEU A 209 -16.12 -8.49 -20.67
CA LEU A 209 -15.20 -9.63 -20.55
C LEU A 209 -14.26 -9.72 -21.74
N VAL A 210 -13.02 -10.11 -21.49
CA VAL A 210 -12.07 -10.52 -22.52
C VAL A 210 -11.86 -12.03 -22.39
N GLU A 211 -12.12 -12.77 -23.45
CA GLU A 211 -11.95 -14.22 -23.51
C GLU A 211 -10.68 -14.56 -24.27
N ILE A 212 -9.73 -15.22 -23.60
CA ILE A 212 -8.51 -15.74 -24.21
C ILE A 212 -8.62 -17.28 -24.28
N PRO A 213 -8.75 -17.88 -25.48
CA PRO A 213 -8.87 -19.33 -25.60
C PRO A 213 -7.54 -20.00 -25.22
N ILE A 214 -7.60 -21.09 -24.44
CA ILE A 214 -6.41 -21.88 -24.10
C ILE A 214 -6.26 -22.99 -25.14
N GLN A 215 -5.09 -23.07 -25.78
CA GLN A 215 -4.83 -24.12 -26.76
C GLN A 215 -4.06 -25.30 -26.15
N THR A 216 -4.47 -26.52 -26.47
CA THR A 216 -3.82 -27.76 -26.00
C THR A 216 -2.34 -27.82 -26.37
N THR A 217 -1.98 -27.29 -27.55
CA THR A 217 -0.59 -27.23 -28.05
C THR A 217 0.34 -26.43 -27.13
N TRP A 218 -0.18 -25.40 -26.45
CA TRP A 218 0.59 -24.61 -25.49
C TRP A 218 1.03 -25.43 -24.27
N GLY A 219 0.33 -26.51 -23.93
CA GLY A 219 0.74 -27.44 -22.88
C GLY A 219 1.75 -28.50 -23.34
N GLN A 220 2.03 -28.63 -24.64
CA GLN A 220 2.81 -29.76 -25.18
C GLN A 220 4.31 -29.48 -25.35
N GLY A 221 4.73 -28.21 -25.41
CA GLY A 221 6.13 -27.82 -25.60
C GLY A 221 7.04 -28.01 -24.38
N ARG A 222 8.32 -27.64 -24.56
CA ARG A 222 9.35 -27.60 -23.50
C ARG A 222 9.89 -26.17 -23.37
N GLY A 223 10.12 -25.71 -22.14
CA GLY A 223 10.69 -24.39 -21.87
C GLY A 223 9.70 -23.25 -22.12
N ASP A 224 10.20 -22.01 -22.03
CA ASP A 224 9.38 -20.82 -22.20
C ASP A 224 9.06 -20.56 -23.68
N GLU A 225 7.83 -20.17 -23.96
CA GLU A 225 7.33 -19.81 -25.29
C GLU A 225 6.57 -18.50 -25.23
N SER A 226 6.58 -17.76 -26.34
CA SER A 226 5.72 -16.58 -26.51
C SER A 226 4.85 -16.73 -27.75
N VAL A 227 3.55 -16.51 -27.58
CA VAL A 227 2.53 -16.58 -28.62
C VAL A 227 1.90 -15.20 -28.73
N THR A 228 1.63 -14.72 -29.94
CA THR A 228 0.87 -13.48 -30.16
C THR A 228 -0.44 -13.81 -30.87
N LEU A 229 -1.56 -13.44 -30.25
CA LEU A 229 -2.89 -13.62 -30.82
C LEU A 229 -3.25 -12.43 -31.70
N SER A 230 -3.76 -12.71 -32.90
CA SER A 230 -4.42 -11.72 -33.72
C SER A 230 -5.78 -11.32 -33.12
N PRO A 231 -6.35 -10.16 -33.48
CA PRO A 231 -7.66 -9.73 -33.02
C PRO A 231 -8.81 -10.71 -33.27
N SER A 232 -8.68 -11.66 -34.20
CA SER A 232 -9.70 -12.69 -34.46
C SER A 232 -9.55 -13.94 -33.59
N GLN A 233 -8.44 -14.10 -32.87
CA GLN A 233 -8.13 -15.30 -32.08
C GLN A 233 -8.52 -15.19 -30.60
N PHE A 234 -9.10 -14.06 -30.18
CA PHE A 234 -9.66 -13.87 -28.83
C PHE A 234 -10.98 -13.11 -28.95
N ALA A 235 -11.85 -13.15 -27.93
CA ALA A 235 -13.15 -12.49 -27.97
C ALA A 235 -13.29 -11.39 -26.91
N VAL A 236 -14.19 -10.43 -27.18
CA VAL A 236 -14.55 -9.37 -26.23
C VAL A 236 -16.06 -9.30 -26.14
N HIS A 237 -16.59 -9.54 -24.94
CA HIS A 237 -18.02 -9.64 -24.68
C HIS A 237 -18.48 -8.39 -23.95
N VAL A 238 -19.22 -7.53 -24.66
CA VAL A 238 -19.83 -6.30 -24.13
C VAL A 238 -21.34 -6.45 -24.17
N THR A 239 -22.03 -5.88 -23.18
CA THR A 239 -23.49 -5.91 -23.12
C THR A 239 -24.09 -4.51 -23.08
N LYS A 240 -25.20 -4.35 -23.81
CA LYS A 240 -26.12 -3.22 -23.74
C LYS A 240 -27.37 -3.55 -22.92
N GLU A 241 -27.48 -4.77 -22.41
CA GLU A 241 -28.62 -5.20 -21.59
C GLU A 241 -28.68 -4.35 -20.33
N LYS A 242 -29.92 -4.12 -19.89
CA LYS A 242 -30.22 -3.25 -18.78
C LYS A 242 -30.78 -4.06 -17.63
N ALA A 243 -30.37 -3.74 -16.42
CA ALA A 243 -31.06 -4.17 -15.22
C ALA A 243 -32.49 -3.58 -15.19
N PRO A 244 -33.42 -4.13 -14.39
CA PRO A 244 -34.76 -3.55 -14.22
C PRO A 244 -34.77 -2.06 -13.83
N SER A 245 -33.69 -1.57 -13.19
CA SER A 245 -33.50 -0.14 -12.87
C SER A 245 -33.20 0.75 -14.08
N GLY A 246 -33.01 0.18 -15.28
CA GLY A 246 -32.60 0.90 -16.48
C GLY A 246 -31.09 1.21 -16.56
N ALA A 247 -30.30 0.79 -15.57
CA ALA A 247 -28.83 0.84 -15.62
C ALA A 247 -28.27 -0.35 -16.43
N ASN A 248 -27.01 -0.27 -16.89
CA ASN A 248 -26.34 -1.42 -17.51
C ASN A 248 -26.35 -2.62 -16.55
N ILE A 249 -26.55 -3.83 -17.06
CA ILE A 249 -26.68 -5.06 -16.27
C ILE A 249 -25.43 -5.37 -15.43
N LEU A 250 -24.25 -4.94 -15.86
CA LEU A 250 -22.97 -5.07 -15.15
C LEU A 250 -22.71 -3.93 -14.14
N GLY A 251 -23.64 -2.98 -14.05
CA GLY A 251 -23.52 -1.76 -13.25
C GLY A 251 -22.63 -0.70 -13.91
N THR A 252 -22.75 0.53 -13.41
CA THR A 252 -22.04 1.71 -13.94
C THR A 252 -21.05 2.32 -12.94
N GLY A 253 -20.96 1.77 -11.73
CA GLY A 253 -20.03 2.20 -10.68
C GLY A 253 -18.60 1.67 -10.88
N ASP A 254 -17.67 2.23 -10.10
CA ASP A 254 -16.25 1.84 -10.10
C ASP A 254 -15.99 0.46 -9.46
N ASN A 255 -17.01 -0.25 -8.98
CA ASN A 255 -16.82 -1.60 -8.47
C ASN A 255 -16.41 -2.57 -9.59
N ASP A 256 -15.45 -3.44 -9.31
CA ASP A 256 -15.04 -4.47 -10.27
C ASP A 256 -16.16 -5.51 -10.50
N LEU A 257 -16.12 -6.18 -11.65
CA LEU A 257 -16.91 -7.38 -11.90
C LEU A 257 -16.10 -8.57 -11.38
N GLY A 258 -16.54 -9.17 -10.26
CA GLY A 258 -15.86 -10.29 -9.61
C GLY A 258 -14.55 -9.90 -8.91
N GLN A 259 -14.62 -9.57 -7.61
CA GLN A 259 -13.45 -9.60 -6.73
C GLN A 259 -13.26 -11.02 -6.17
N THR A 260 -12.10 -11.31 -5.55
CA THR A 260 -11.73 -12.66 -5.14
C THR A 260 -12.81 -13.32 -4.27
N GLY A 261 -13.39 -14.44 -4.74
CA GLY A 261 -14.47 -15.17 -4.07
C GLY A 261 -15.89 -14.92 -4.61
N ASP A 262 -16.13 -13.86 -5.41
CA ASP A 262 -17.47 -13.46 -5.88
C ASP A 262 -17.90 -14.13 -7.21
N LEU A 263 -17.28 -15.24 -7.63
CA LEU A 263 -17.59 -15.92 -8.89
C LEU A 263 -17.49 -17.44 -8.80
N ASP A 264 -18.26 -18.16 -9.62
CA ASP A 264 -18.16 -19.60 -9.85
C ASP A 264 -18.76 -19.97 -11.22
N THR A 265 -18.50 -21.19 -11.71
CA THR A 265 -19.10 -21.77 -12.90
C THR A 265 -20.01 -22.96 -12.57
N ASP A 266 -21.10 -23.08 -13.31
CA ASP A 266 -21.94 -24.27 -13.24
C ASP A 266 -21.49 -25.37 -14.21
N GLU A 267 -22.21 -26.49 -14.22
CA GLU A 267 -21.89 -27.67 -15.05
C GLU A 267 -21.99 -27.40 -16.55
N GLN A 268 -22.78 -26.39 -16.94
CA GLN A 268 -22.87 -25.91 -18.32
C GLN A 268 -21.75 -24.91 -18.64
N GLY A 269 -20.91 -24.55 -17.67
CA GLY A 269 -19.85 -23.56 -17.87
C GLY A 269 -20.35 -22.12 -17.91
N ARG A 270 -21.62 -21.86 -17.51
CA ARG A 270 -22.12 -20.50 -17.32
C ARG A 270 -21.41 -19.90 -16.12
N ILE A 271 -20.98 -18.65 -16.27
CA ILE A 271 -20.13 -17.98 -15.31
C ILE A 271 -20.99 -17.00 -14.52
N TYR A 272 -20.98 -17.08 -13.20
CA TYR A 272 -21.78 -16.22 -12.32
C TYR A 272 -20.90 -15.22 -11.60
N TRP A 273 -21.36 -13.98 -11.49
CA TRP A 273 -20.72 -12.93 -10.70
C TRP A 273 -21.71 -12.28 -9.76
N ARG A 274 -21.24 -11.93 -8.57
CA ARG A 274 -21.86 -10.86 -7.80
C ARG A 274 -21.43 -9.50 -8.35
N VAL A 275 -22.40 -8.61 -8.57
CA VAL A 275 -22.16 -7.21 -8.92
C VAL A 275 -22.36 -6.37 -7.66
N GLY A 276 -21.30 -5.69 -7.20
CA GLY A 276 -21.37 -4.79 -6.03
C GLY A 276 -22.34 -3.61 -6.22
N GLY A 277 -23.05 -3.21 -5.16
CA GLY A 277 -24.02 -2.10 -5.15
C GLY A 277 -25.11 -2.25 -4.08
N ALA A 278 -26.05 -1.28 -4.02
CA ALA A 278 -27.23 -1.34 -3.16
C ALA A 278 -28.22 -2.40 -3.69
N GLY A 279 -28.03 -3.64 -3.24
CA GLY A 279 -28.74 -4.84 -3.66
C GLY A 279 -27.75 -5.93 -4.07
N ALA A 280 -27.91 -7.16 -3.59
CA ALA A 280 -27.14 -8.29 -4.09
C ALA A 280 -27.65 -8.63 -5.50
N TYR A 281 -27.01 -8.08 -6.53
CA TYR A 281 -27.29 -8.46 -7.92
C TYR A 281 -26.31 -9.54 -8.35
N VAL A 282 -26.85 -10.58 -8.99
CA VAL A 282 -26.06 -11.59 -9.69
C VAL A 282 -26.24 -11.38 -11.18
N VAL A 283 -25.16 -11.52 -11.92
CA VAL A 283 -25.18 -11.59 -13.37
C VAL A 283 -24.55 -12.91 -13.76
N ARG A 284 -25.05 -13.55 -14.82
CA ARG A 284 -24.31 -14.65 -15.45
C ARG A 284 -23.93 -14.31 -16.88
N PHE A 285 -22.89 -14.94 -17.37
CA PHE A 285 -22.51 -14.95 -18.77
C PHE A 285 -22.66 -16.38 -19.25
N ASP A 286 -23.44 -16.56 -20.31
CA ASP A 286 -23.65 -17.87 -20.91
C ASP A 286 -22.76 -18.01 -22.15
N PRO A 287 -21.76 -18.90 -22.14
CA PRO A 287 -20.88 -19.08 -23.30
C PRO A 287 -21.61 -19.62 -24.53
N HIS A 288 -22.77 -20.28 -24.39
CA HIS A 288 -23.55 -20.81 -25.51
C HIS A 288 -24.26 -19.70 -26.28
N THR A 289 -24.78 -18.69 -25.56
CA THR A 289 -25.52 -17.57 -26.17
C THR A 289 -24.65 -16.34 -26.37
N ARG A 290 -23.49 -16.28 -25.70
CA ARG A 290 -22.58 -15.13 -25.63
C ARG A 290 -23.24 -13.88 -25.04
N LYS A 291 -24.22 -14.08 -24.15
CA LYS A 291 -25.00 -12.99 -23.53
C LYS A 291 -24.78 -12.91 -22.03
N PHE A 292 -25.02 -11.72 -21.50
CA PHE A 292 -25.12 -11.51 -20.07
C PHE A 292 -26.59 -11.56 -19.67
N GLU A 293 -26.87 -12.18 -18.54
CA GLU A 293 -28.25 -12.37 -18.10
C GLU A 293 -28.35 -11.98 -16.64
N GLN A 294 -29.54 -11.55 -16.24
CA GLN A 294 -29.91 -11.38 -14.85
C GLN A 294 -31.03 -12.35 -14.50
N PRO A 295 -31.13 -12.76 -13.23
CA PRO A 295 -32.28 -13.49 -12.78
C PRO A 295 -33.55 -12.66 -12.98
N PRO A 296 -34.69 -13.31 -13.21
CA PRO A 296 -35.95 -12.61 -13.34
C PRO A 296 -36.38 -12.03 -11.97
N GLY A 297 -36.35 -10.70 -11.85
CA GLY A 297 -36.77 -9.98 -10.65
C GLY A 297 -35.64 -9.64 -9.66
N ARG A 298 -36.00 -9.08 -8.51
CA ARG A 298 -35.05 -8.65 -7.48
C ARG A 298 -34.78 -9.78 -6.49
N ILE A 299 -33.51 -10.14 -6.32
CA ILE A 299 -33.07 -10.98 -5.20
C ILE A 299 -33.08 -10.13 -3.93
N ASP A 300 -33.93 -10.48 -2.98
CA ASP A 300 -34.06 -9.77 -1.71
C ASP A 300 -33.85 -10.71 -0.52
N PHE A 301 -32.59 -10.99 -0.23
CA PHE A 301 -32.22 -11.82 0.92
C PHE A 301 -32.65 -11.20 2.26
N GLN A 302 -32.91 -9.89 2.31
CA GLN A 302 -33.34 -9.23 3.55
C GLN A 302 -34.69 -9.78 4.03
N LYS A 303 -35.54 -10.28 3.13
CA LYS A 303 -36.80 -10.95 3.47
C LYS A 303 -36.60 -12.30 4.17
N LEU A 304 -35.39 -12.86 4.10
CA LEU A 304 -35.05 -14.16 4.68
C LEU A 304 -34.32 -14.03 6.02
N VAL A 305 -34.04 -12.82 6.49
CA VAL A 305 -33.41 -12.58 7.80
C VAL A 305 -34.42 -12.00 8.80
N PRO A 306 -34.18 -12.09 10.12
CA PRO A 306 -35.11 -11.60 11.12
C PRO A 306 -35.42 -10.10 10.97
N PRO A 307 -36.65 -9.66 11.29
CA PRO A 307 -36.99 -8.23 11.33
C PRO A 307 -36.03 -7.44 12.22
N GLY A 308 -35.57 -6.28 11.75
CA GLY A 308 -34.64 -5.40 12.48
C GLY A 308 -33.16 -5.77 12.37
N ALA A 309 -32.81 -6.96 11.88
CA ALA A 309 -31.42 -7.31 11.56
C ALA A 309 -31.03 -6.72 10.21
N GLY A 310 -29.91 -5.98 10.14
CA GLY A 310 -29.35 -5.55 8.86
C GLY A 310 -28.61 -6.70 8.18
N MET A 311 -28.81 -6.93 6.89
CA MET A 311 -27.89 -7.78 6.15
C MET A 311 -26.55 -7.09 5.90
N LEU A 312 -25.46 -7.82 6.13
CA LEU A 312 -24.13 -7.42 5.66
C LEU A 312 -24.11 -7.39 4.13
N ASN A 313 -24.22 -6.18 3.57
CA ASN A 313 -24.04 -5.95 2.13
C ASN A 313 -22.57 -5.60 1.79
N ASP A 314 -21.63 -5.93 2.68
CA ASP A 314 -20.25 -5.44 2.72
C ASP A 314 -19.27 -6.30 1.88
N GLY A 315 -19.54 -6.53 0.60
CA GLY A 315 -18.50 -6.98 -0.36
C GLY A 315 -17.79 -8.33 -0.09
N LEU A 316 -18.07 -9.06 1.00
CA LEU A 316 -17.44 -10.33 1.37
C LEU A 316 -18.45 -11.49 1.25
N CYS A 317 -19.02 -11.63 0.05
CA CYS A 317 -19.81 -12.81 -0.30
C CYS A 317 -18.90 -13.80 -1.02
N ARG A 318 -19.16 -15.10 -0.87
CA ARG A 318 -18.60 -16.11 -1.76
C ARG A 318 -19.71 -16.70 -2.62
N VAL A 319 -19.43 -16.90 -3.91
CA VAL A 319 -20.34 -17.55 -4.84
C VAL A 319 -19.90 -18.99 -5.03
N SER A 320 -20.84 -19.93 -5.01
CA SER A 320 -20.58 -21.34 -5.36
C SER A 320 -21.76 -21.94 -6.13
N CYS A 321 -21.50 -22.72 -7.17
CA CYS A 321 -22.49 -23.32 -8.05
C CYS A 321 -22.44 -24.84 -7.89
N THR A 322 -23.54 -25.43 -7.43
CA THR A 322 -23.67 -26.88 -7.32
C THR A 322 -25.14 -27.28 -7.29
N ARG A 323 -25.46 -28.49 -7.73
CA ARG A 323 -26.81 -29.09 -7.61
C ARG A 323 -27.93 -28.18 -8.14
N GLY A 324 -27.71 -27.57 -9.30
CA GLY A 324 -28.67 -26.68 -9.98
C GLY A 324 -28.92 -25.32 -9.31
N ARG A 325 -28.05 -24.91 -8.36
CA ARG A 325 -28.22 -23.67 -7.59
C ARG A 325 -26.95 -22.82 -7.57
N VAL A 326 -27.14 -21.52 -7.30
CA VAL A 326 -26.06 -20.57 -7.03
C VAL A 326 -26.16 -20.17 -5.56
N PHE A 327 -25.14 -20.51 -4.78
CA PHE A 327 -25.03 -20.25 -3.35
C PHE A 327 -24.25 -18.97 -3.08
N PHE A 328 -24.74 -18.17 -2.15
CA PHE A 328 -24.14 -16.95 -1.65
C PHE A 328 -23.80 -17.15 -0.17
N THR A 329 -22.51 -17.22 0.15
CA THR A 329 -22.04 -17.33 1.53
C THR A 329 -21.58 -15.97 2.03
N LEU A 330 -22.37 -15.34 2.89
CA LEU A 330 -22.02 -14.08 3.55
C LEU A 330 -21.23 -14.40 4.81
N CYS A 331 -19.93 -14.10 4.77
CA CYS A 331 -18.96 -14.67 5.70
C CYS A 331 -18.90 -14.03 7.10
N ASN A 332 -19.66 -12.97 7.37
CA ASN A 332 -19.51 -12.17 8.59
C ASN A 332 -20.81 -12.18 9.43
N ASP A 333 -20.67 -12.23 10.76
CA ASP A 333 -21.69 -11.81 11.74
C ASP A 333 -21.02 -10.78 12.65
N THR A 334 -21.52 -9.54 12.63
CA THR A 334 -20.86 -8.39 13.28
C THR A 334 -21.84 -7.63 14.14
N ARG A 335 -21.35 -7.11 15.27
CA ARG A 335 -22.04 -6.07 16.04
C ARG A 335 -21.26 -4.77 15.83
N SER A 336 -21.87 -3.74 15.25
CA SER A 336 -21.21 -2.43 15.12
C SER A 336 -20.96 -1.84 16.51
N SER A 337 -19.84 -1.12 16.65
CA SER A 337 -19.50 -0.37 17.86
C SER A 337 -20.56 0.71 18.12
N GLY A 338 -21.50 0.42 19.01
CA GLY A 338 -22.63 1.26 19.39
C GLY A 338 -23.42 0.61 20.53
N ASP A 339 -24.46 1.28 21.02
CA ASP A 339 -25.30 0.77 22.11
C ASP A 339 -25.71 -0.71 21.86
N PRO A 340 -25.28 -1.65 22.71
CA PRO A 340 -25.63 -3.06 22.57
C PRO A 340 -27.15 -3.29 22.62
N ALA A 341 -27.94 -2.39 23.19
CA ALA A 341 -29.40 -2.49 23.22
C ALA A 341 -30.08 -2.15 21.88
N ASN A 342 -29.39 -1.52 20.93
CA ASN A 342 -29.98 -1.18 19.63
C ASN A 342 -29.88 -2.36 18.64
N PRO A 343 -31.01 -2.99 18.24
CA PRO A 343 -31.01 -4.11 17.30
C PRO A 343 -30.45 -3.76 15.91
N LEU A 344 -30.45 -2.46 15.54
CA LEU A 344 -29.86 -1.97 14.28
C LEU A 344 -28.32 -2.08 14.24
N ASN A 345 -27.69 -2.35 15.39
CA ASN A 345 -26.23 -2.54 15.48
C ASN A 345 -25.80 -3.99 15.17
N ARG A 346 -26.72 -4.94 14.99
CA ARG A 346 -26.36 -6.30 14.56
C ARG A 346 -26.48 -6.42 13.05
N ARG A 347 -25.41 -6.88 12.41
CA ARG A 347 -25.46 -7.32 11.02
C ARG A 347 -25.20 -8.81 10.91
N VAL A 348 -26.10 -9.50 10.21
CA VAL A 348 -26.09 -10.96 10.10
C VAL A 348 -25.70 -11.41 8.68
N GLY A 349 -25.15 -12.62 8.60
CA GLY A 349 -24.80 -13.34 7.39
C GLY A 349 -25.45 -14.72 7.32
N GLY A 350 -24.99 -15.56 6.41
CA GLY A 350 -25.58 -16.88 6.19
C GLY A 350 -25.24 -17.46 4.81
N VAL A 351 -25.79 -18.63 4.53
CA VAL A 351 -25.75 -19.29 3.23
C VAL A 351 -27.12 -19.16 2.60
N PHE A 352 -27.18 -18.44 1.48
CA PHE A 352 -28.39 -18.23 0.69
C PHE A 352 -28.21 -18.90 -0.66
N SER A 353 -29.30 -19.14 -1.38
CA SER A 353 -29.19 -19.57 -2.78
C SER A 353 -30.36 -19.15 -3.63
N ILE A 354 -30.13 -19.19 -4.94
CA ILE A 354 -31.13 -19.02 -6.00
C ILE A 354 -31.02 -20.20 -6.98
N PRO A 355 -32.10 -20.53 -7.73
CA PRO A 355 -32.01 -21.53 -8.79
C PRO A 355 -31.17 -21.01 -9.98
N GLN A 356 -30.52 -21.93 -10.69
CA GLN A 356 -29.82 -21.64 -11.94
C GLN A 356 -30.78 -21.51 -13.15
N ASP A 357 -32.02 -22.00 -13.04
CA ASP A 357 -33.05 -21.78 -14.05
C ASP A 357 -33.70 -20.40 -13.85
N TRP A 358 -33.57 -19.55 -14.87
CA TRP A 358 -34.04 -18.17 -14.90
C TRP A 358 -35.18 -17.97 -15.91
N SER A 359 -35.72 -19.04 -16.48
CA SER A 359 -36.75 -18.99 -17.51
C SER A 359 -38.11 -18.51 -17.00
N ASN A 360 -38.41 -18.68 -15.71
CA ASN A 360 -39.69 -18.34 -15.10
C ASN A 360 -39.51 -17.48 -13.83
N ALA A 361 -39.99 -16.24 -13.87
CA ALA A 361 -39.89 -15.27 -12.77
C ALA A 361 -40.58 -15.73 -11.48
N THR A 362 -41.76 -16.33 -11.61
CA THR A 362 -42.58 -16.78 -10.48
C THR A 362 -41.90 -17.94 -9.76
N THR A 363 -41.45 -18.94 -10.52
CA THR A 363 -40.72 -20.09 -9.98
C THR A 363 -39.39 -19.65 -9.37
N PHE A 364 -38.66 -18.74 -10.03
CA PHE A 364 -37.41 -18.20 -9.51
C PHE A 364 -37.59 -17.53 -8.15
N ALA A 365 -38.57 -16.61 -8.03
CA ALA A 365 -38.80 -15.87 -6.80
C ALA A 365 -39.27 -16.76 -5.65
N ALA A 366 -40.12 -17.76 -5.94
CA ALA A 366 -40.59 -18.73 -4.96
C ALA A 366 -39.47 -19.66 -4.46
N ASP A 367 -38.38 -19.78 -5.21
CA ASP A 367 -37.30 -20.73 -4.95
C ASP A 367 -36.00 -20.08 -4.43
N ILE A 368 -36.05 -18.83 -3.96
CA ILE A 368 -34.93 -18.20 -3.24
C ILE A 368 -34.91 -18.73 -1.80
N ARG A 369 -33.74 -19.15 -1.31
CA ARG A 369 -33.65 -19.90 -0.03
C ARG A 369 -32.58 -19.36 0.92
N LEU A 370 -32.88 -19.48 2.22
CA LEU A 370 -31.90 -19.47 3.30
C LEU A 370 -31.59 -20.92 3.67
N HIS A 371 -30.32 -21.30 3.59
CA HIS A 371 -29.85 -22.63 3.99
C HIS A 371 -29.36 -22.67 5.42
N VAL A 372 -28.64 -21.63 5.86
CA VAL A 372 -28.06 -21.52 7.19
C VAL A 372 -27.95 -20.04 7.56
N GLY A 373 -28.41 -19.64 8.74
CA GLY A 373 -28.21 -18.28 9.26
C GLY A 373 -26.98 -18.19 10.19
N SER A 374 -26.34 -17.03 10.27
CA SER A 374 -25.28 -16.78 11.24
C SER A 374 -25.81 -16.41 12.64
N TRP A 375 -27.12 -16.38 12.87
CA TRP A 375 -27.73 -15.98 14.13
C TRP A 375 -28.37 -17.16 14.85
N GLU A 376 -28.45 -17.08 16.17
CA GLU A 376 -28.82 -18.18 17.08
C GLU A 376 -30.25 -18.71 16.89
N THR A 377 -31.17 -17.87 16.43
CA THR A 377 -32.56 -18.26 16.15
C THR A 377 -32.75 -18.85 14.75
N ALA A 378 -31.72 -18.83 13.88
CA ALA A 378 -31.81 -19.47 12.58
C ALA A 378 -31.98 -20.99 12.73
N ARG A 379 -32.68 -21.60 11.78
CA ARG A 379 -32.89 -23.06 11.73
C ARG A 379 -32.62 -23.54 10.31
N PRO A 380 -31.41 -24.08 10.02
CA PRO A 380 -30.24 -24.24 10.90
C PRO A 380 -29.41 -22.95 11.11
N ALA A 381 -28.58 -22.95 12.16
CA ALA A 381 -27.68 -21.84 12.50
C ALA A 381 -26.21 -22.29 12.54
N PHE A 382 -25.28 -21.43 12.11
CA PHE A 382 -23.84 -21.66 12.29
C PHE A 382 -23.41 -21.59 13.77
N TYR A 383 -24.04 -20.67 14.52
CA TYR A 383 -23.68 -20.34 15.89
C TYR A 383 -24.90 -20.48 16.79
N GLN A 384 -24.72 -21.11 17.95
CA GLN A 384 -25.81 -21.35 18.91
C GLN A 384 -25.99 -20.21 19.92
N THR A 385 -25.03 -19.30 19.99
CA THR A 385 -25.00 -18.16 20.93
C THR A 385 -24.88 -16.86 20.15
N PRO A 386 -25.24 -15.70 20.70
CA PRO A 386 -24.94 -14.40 20.09
C PRO A 386 -23.43 -14.09 20.15
N PRO A 387 -22.89 -13.24 19.25
CA PRO A 387 -21.49 -12.82 19.32
C PRO A 387 -21.20 -12.09 20.64
N LYS A 388 -20.03 -12.32 21.23
CA LYS A 388 -19.62 -11.64 22.47
C LYS A 388 -19.42 -10.14 22.21
N ALA A 389 -19.65 -9.32 23.23
CA ALA A 389 -19.55 -7.86 23.13
C ALA A 389 -18.12 -7.36 22.82
N ASP A 390 -17.09 -8.17 23.13
CA ASP A 390 -15.67 -7.88 22.93
C ASP A 390 -15.07 -8.55 21.68
N THR A 391 -15.82 -9.44 21.02
CA THR A 391 -15.41 -10.07 19.75
C THR A 391 -16.08 -9.33 18.60
N ASP A 392 -15.35 -8.39 17.98
CA ASP A 392 -15.90 -7.50 16.94
C ASP A 392 -16.50 -8.25 15.73
N VAL A 393 -16.08 -9.50 15.45
CA VAL A 393 -16.49 -10.25 14.23
C VAL A 393 -16.44 -11.76 14.43
N ARG A 394 -17.53 -12.48 14.14
CA ARG A 394 -17.47 -13.92 13.77
C ARG A 394 -17.33 -14.05 12.26
N LYS A 395 -16.45 -14.94 11.81
CA LYS A 395 -16.10 -15.06 10.40
C LYS A 395 -16.01 -16.51 9.92
N LEU A 396 -16.73 -16.81 8.83
CA LEU A 396 -16.58 -18.06 8.08
C LEU A 396 -15.29 -18.02 7.24
N GLY A 397 -14.61 -19.16 7.16
CA GLY A 397 -13.40 -19.35 6.39
C GLY A 397 -13.66 -19.59 4.90
N GLY A 398 -12.95 -20.56 4.33
CA GLY A 398 -13.12 -21.01 2.95
C GLY A 398 -14.42 -21.78 2.76
N VAL A 399 -15.02 -21.66 1.57
CA VAL A 399 -16.12 -22.51 1.11
C VAL A 399 -15.56 -23.44 0.04
N SER A 400 -15.88 -24.72 0.13
CA SER A 400 -15.54 -25.72 -0.88
C SER A 400 -16.81 -26.50 -1.26
N VAL A 401 -16.96 -26.83 -2.54
CA VAL A 401 -18.03 -27.71 -3.01
C VAL A 401 -17.64 -29.17 -2.75
N THR A 402 -18.57 -29.95 -2.21
CA THR A 402 -18.41 -31.39 -1.98
C THR A 402 -19.41 -32.16 -2.83
N ASP A 403 -19.14 -33.46 -3.03
CA ASP A 403 -20.04 -34.38 -3.74
C ASP A 403 -21.46 -34.39 -3.14
N THR A 404 -21.60 -34.04 -1.87
CA THR A 404 -22.86 -34.04 -1.10
C THR A 404 -23.38 -32.65 -0.74
N GLY A 405 -22.61 -31.57 -0.95
CA GLY A 405 -23.05 -30.21 -0.60
C GLY A 405 -21.92 -29.19 -0.52
N LEU A 406 -21.80 -28.50 0.62
CA LEU A 406 -20.80 -27.46 0.87
C LEU A 406 -20.04 -27.71 2.18
N PHE A 407 -18.74 -27.40 2.18
CA PHE A 407 -17.88 -27.44 3.36
C PHE A 407 -17.32 -26.05 3.67
N PHE A 408 -17.39 -25.64 4.94
CA PHE A 408 -16.99 -24.34 5.43
C PHE A 408 -15.84 -24.51 6.43
N THR A 409 -14.67 -23.93 6.16
CA THR A 409 -13.60 -23.88 7.17
C THR A 409 -13.85 -22.77 8.18
N THR A 410 -13.15 -22.81 9.30
CA THR A 410 -13.05 -21.63 10.17
C THR A 410 -12.15 -20.59 9.52
N ALA A 411 -12.39 -19.29 9.77
CA ALA A 411 -11.53 -18.22 9.24
C ALA A 411 -10.14 -18.15 9.89
N GLY A 412 -9.93 -18.93 10.96
CA GLY A 412 -8.71 -19.01 11.74
C GLY A 412 -9.02 -19.45 13.17
N PRO A 413 -7.99 -19.85 13.95
CA PRO A 413 -8.17 -20.39 15.30
C PRO A 413 -8.75 -19.37 16.30
N LYS A 414 -8.72 -18.07 15.98
CA LYS A 414 -9.29 -17.00 16.81
C LYS A 414 -10.81 -16.79 16.62
N TYR A 415 -11.39 -17.36 15.57
CA TYR A 415 -12.82 -17.21 15.30
C TYR A 415 -13.59 -18.39 15.88
N GLU A 416 -14.75 -18.11 16.45
CA GLU A 416 -15.63 -19.10 17.06
C GLU A 416 -16.25 -20.05 16.01
N GLY A 417 -16.46 -21.30 16.43
CA GLY A 417 -17.25 -22.32 15.73
C GLY A 417 -16.56 -22.96 14.52
N GLY A 418 -17.13 -24.06 14.04
CA GLY A 418 -16.74 -24.76 12.82
C GLY A 418 -15.51 -25.65 12.97
N PRO A 419 -15.02 -26.26 11.88
CA PRO A 419 -15.60 -26.30 10.52
C PRO A 419 -17.03 -26.84 10.44
N TRP A 420 -17.74 -26.53 9.34
CA TRP A 420 -19.11 -27.00 9.10
C TRP A 420 -19.28 -27.71 7.77
N ARG A 421 -20.22 -28.65 7.74
CA ARG A 421 -20.67 -29.37 6.55
C ARG A 421 -22.16 -29.18 6.35
N LEU A 422 -22.54 -28.61 5.21
CA LEU A 422 -23.93 -28.45 4.77
C LEU A 422 -24.23 -29.50 3.72
N GLU A 423 -25.03 -30.49 4.08
CA GLU A 423 -25.50 -31.52 3.16
C GLU A 423 -26.71 -31.01 2.37
N LEU A 424 -26.68 -31.31 1.07
CA LEU A 424 -27.72 -30.94 0.13
C LEU A 424 -28.31 -32.21 -0.52
N ASP A 425 -29.59 -32.17 -0.87
CA ASP A 425 -30.17 -33.16 -1.78
C ASP A 425 -29.89 -32.81 -3.25
N ASP A 426 -30.31 -33.64 -4.20
CA ASP A 426 -29.96 -33.47 -5.63
C ASP A 426 -30.60 -32.22 -6.26
N LYS A 427 -31.58 -31.60 -5.59
CA LYS A 427 -32.20 -30.33 -5.97
C LYS A 427 -31.60 -29.14 -5.22
N GLY A 428 -30.53 -29.37 -4.45
CA GLY A 428 -29.88 -28.37 -3.62
C GLY A 428 -30.71 -27.92 -2.42
N ASN A 429 -31.67 -28.70 -1.94
CA ASN A 429 -32.34 -28.45 -0.65
C ASN A 429 -31.40 -28.81 0.51
N THR A 430 -31.45 -28.04 1.60
CA THR A 430 -30.74 -28.41 2.84
C THR A 430 -31.29 -29.73 3.38
N ARG A 431 -30.43 -30.74 3.52
CA ARG A 431 -30.72 -31.94 4.31
C ARG A 431 -30.43 -31.69 5.78
N PHE A 432 -29.19 -31.27 6.07
CA PHE A 432 -28.79 -30.84 7.41
C PHE A 432 -27.49 -30.03 7.38
N LEU A 433 -27.22 -29.36 8.50
CA LEU A 433 -25.93 -28.75 8.84
C LEU A 433 -25.32 -29.54 9.99
N ALA A 434 -24.02 -29.82 9.91
CA ALA A 434 -23.24 -30.45 10.98
C ALA A 434 -21.95 -29.67 11.24
N GLU A 435 -21.59 -29.54 12.52
CA GLU A 435 -20.24 -29.10 12.91
C GLU A 435 -19.32 -30.32 12.95
N VAL A 436 -18.15 -30.22 12.34
CA VAL A 436 -17.17 -31.30 12.18
C VAL A 436 -15.77 -30.78 12.47
N ASN A 437 -14.81 -31.65 12.74
CA ASN A 437 -13.40 -31.27 12.89
C ASN A 437 -12.69 -31.23 11.53
N SER A 438 -13.09 -32.13 10.61
CA SER A 438 -12.55 -32.21 9.27
C SER A 438 -13.59 -32.64 8.25
N LEU A 439 -13.28 -32.47 6.95
CA LEU A 439 -14.13 -32.98 5.87
C LEU A 439 -14.27 -34.52 5.90
N ALA A 440 -13.26 -35.22 6.41
CA ALA A 440 -13.22 -36.68 6.44
C ALA A 440 -14.08 -37.29 7.57
N ASP A 441 -14.62 -36.45 8.46
CA ASP A 441 -15.37 -36.93 9.61
C ASP A 441 -16.69 -37.58 9.17
N THR A 442 -16.90 -38.82 9.61
CA THR A 442 -18.15 -39.58 9.44
C THR A 442 -19.08 -39.46 10.65
N VAL A 443 -18.73 -38.62 11.63
CA VAL A 443 -19.54 -38.34 12.81
C VAL A 443 -19.42 -36.85 13.13
N ALA A 444 -20.54 -36.17 13.22
CA ALA A 444 -20.62 -34.77 13.63
C ALA A 444 -20.29 -34.60 15.12
N ARG A 445 -19.98 -33.37 15.54
CA ARG A 445 -19.73 -33.06 16.97
C ARG A 445 -20.90 -33.38 17.90
N ASP A 446 -22.13 -33.38 17.39
CA ASP A 446 -23.33 -33.77 18.14
C ASP A 446 -23.56 -35.30 18.18
N GLY A 447 -22.64 -36.10 17.65
CA GLY A 447 -22.71 -37.56 17.60
C GLY A 447 -23.46 -38.12 16.39
N ARG A 448 -24.03 -37.27 15.51
CA ARG A 448 -24.77 -37.73 14.33
C ARG A 448 -23.82 -38.39 13.32
N THR A 449 -24.16 -39.59 12.85
CA THR A 449 -23.45 -40.24 11.75
C THR A 449 -23.64 -39.46 10.45
N LEU A 450 -22.54 -39.25 9.73
CA LEU A 450 -22.46 -38.54 8.46
C LEU A 450 -22.01 -39.50 7.36
N PRO A 451 -22.59 -39.43 6.16
CA PRO A 451 -22.07 -40.20 5.03
C PRO A 451 -20.66 -39.69 4.68
N PRO A 452 -19.72 -40.52 4.22
CA PRO A 452 -18.45 -40.04 3.68
C PRO A 452 -18.70 -39.00 2.58
N THR A 453 -17.82 -38.00 2.48
CA THR A 453 -17.88 -36.97 1.45
C THR A 453 -16.50 -36.63 0.97
N GLN A 454 -16.41 -36.19 -0.28
CA GLN A 454 -15.18 -35.73 -0.88
C GLN A 454 -15.37 -34.36 -1.51
N LEU A 455 -14.27 -33.62 -1.65
CA LEU A 455 -14.27 -32.39 -2.45
C LEU A 455 -14.65 -32.76 -3.89
N VAL A 456 -15.51 -31.97 -4.52
CA VAL A 456 -15.68 -32.07 -5.97
C VAL A 456 -14.37 -31.65 -6.60
N MET A 457 -13.76 -32.52 -7.40
CA MET A 457 -12.52 -32.24 -8.09
C MET A 457 -12.82 -31.94 -9.56
N VAL A 458 -12.34 -30.81 -10.05
CA VAL A 458 -12.39 -30.42 -11.46
C VAL A 458 -10.95 -30.39 -11.95
N HIS A 459 -10.62 -31.29 -12.89
CA HIS A 459 -9.25 -31.49 -13.39
C HIS A 459 -8.20 -31.75 -12.27
N GLY A 460 -8.58 -32.55 -11.26
CA GLY A 460 -7.70 -32.87 -10.13
C GLY A 460 -7.48 -31.72 -9.13
N ILE A 461 -8.24 -30.62 -9.24
CA ILE A 461 -8.21 -29.48 -8.32
C ILE A 461 -9.58 -29.35 -7.65
N PRO A 462 -9.67 -29.01 -6.34
CA PRO A 462 -10.97 -28.80 -5.71
C PRO A 462 -11.76 -27.66 -6.36
N LYS A 463 -13.02 -27.93 -6.71
CA LYS A 463 -13.93 -26.97 -7.34
C LYS A 463 -13.91 -25.61 -6.63
N GLY A 464 -13.84 -24.54 -7.41
CA GLY A 464 -13.68 -23.15 -6.96
C GLY A 464 -12.22 -22.72 -6.73
N ARG A 465 -11.24 -23.64 -6.72
CA ARG A 465 -9.80 -23.28 -6.65
C ARG A 465 -9.16 -23.16 -8.03
N GLU A 466 -9.71 -23.84 -9.03
CA GLU A 466 -9.36 -23.77 -10.45
C GLU A 466 -9.75 -22.43 -11.08
N LEU A 467 -10.75 -21.75 -10.51
CA LEU A 467 -11.38 -20.54 -11.08
C LEU A 467 -10.72 -19.22 -10.70
N HIS A 468 -9.67 -19.23 -9.87
CA HIS A 468 -9.00 -18.00 -9.43
C HIS A 468 -7.53 -17.95 -9.88
N PRO A 469 -7.24 -17.40 -11.08
CA PRO A 469 -5.90 -17.02 -11.48
C PRO A 469 -5.35 -15.88 -10.62
N GLY A 470 -4.86 -16.21 -9.42
CA GLY A 470 -4.07 -15.30 -8.59
C GLY A 470 -4.76 -14.69 -7.38
N THR A 471 -3.90 -14.21 -6.48
CA THR A 471 -4.11 -13.53 -5.18
C THR A 471 -4.60 -14.35 -3.97
N GLY A 472 -5.37 -15.44 -4.12
CA GLY A 472 -5.94 -16.18 -2.98
C GLY A 472 -5.73 -17.69 -3.00
N GLY A 473 -4.59 -18.19 -2.51
CA GLY A 473 -4.42 -19.60 -2.13
C GLY A 473 -4.28 -20.64 -3.25
N GLY A 474 -4.82 -20.40 -4.45
CA GLY A 474 -4.55 -21.16 -5.67
C GLY A 474 -3.73 -20.32 -6.64
N ARG A 475 -2.39 -20.39 -6.58
CA ARG A 475 -1.54 -19.76 -7.62
C ARG A 475 -1.31 -20.74 -8.77
N ASN A 476 -2.39 -21.32 -9.29
CA ASN A 476 -2.31 -22.25 -10.41
C ASN A 476 -2.03 -21.47 -11.71
N LEU A 477 -2.25 -20.16 -11.72
CA LEU A 477 -2.27 -19.37 -12.94
C LEU A 477 -1.76 -17.92 -12.70
N ILE A 478 -0.78 -17.56 -13.53
CA ILE A 478 -0.67 -16.31 -14.28
C ILE A 478 -0.12 -15.04 -13.61
N ARG A 479 0.95 -14.49 -14.20
CA ARG A 479 1.20 -13.04 -14.27
C ARG A 479 0.39 -12.52 -15.44
N PHE A 480 -0.62 -11.69 -15.17
CA PHE A 480 -1.39 -11.02 -16.23
C PHE A 480 -1.17 -9.52 -16.13
N SER A 481 -1.03 -8.90 -17.28
CA SER A 481 -1.19 -7.47 -17.49
C SER A 481 -2.17 -7.29 -18.65
N LEU A 482 -2.53 -6.04 -18.91
CA LEU A 482 -3.33 -5.74 -20.07
C LEU A 482 -2.54 -6.09 -21.35
N GLY A 483 -3.10 -6.98 -22.15
CA GLY A 483 -2.50 -7.42 -23.42
C GLY A 483 -1.43 -8.50 -23.31
N GLU A 484 -1.14 -9.01 -22.11
CA GLU A 484 -0.18 -10.11 -21.92
C GLU A 484 -0.59 -11.02 -20.74
N ILE A 485 -0.53 -12.33 -20.95
CA ILE A 485 -0.72 -13.34 -19.89
C ILE A 485 0.41 -14.37 -19.97
N THR A 486 1.00 -14.73 -18.83
CA THR A 486 2.01 -15.80 -18.76
C THR A 486 1.47 -17.00 -17.99
N ILE A 487 1.28 -18.15 -18.64
CA ILE A 487 0.68 -19.35 -18.05
C ILE A 487 1.74 -20.47 -17.95
N PRO A 488 1.92 -21.15 -16.81
CA PRO A 488 2.76 -22.35 -16.77
C PRO A 488 2.20 -23.46 -17.66
N ARG A 489 3.06 -24.18 -18.38
CA ARG A 489 2.64 -25.30 -19.24
C ARG A 489 1.96 -26.41 -18.45
N ALA A 490 2.47 -26.71 -17.26
CA ALA A 490 1.88 -27.67 -16.34
C ALA A 490 0.42 -27.31 -16.02
N SER A 491 0.16 -26.02 -15.78
CA SER A 491 -1.19 -25.52 -15.55
C SER A 491 -2.07 -25.66 -16.78
N ILE A 492 -1.58 -25.32 -17.98
CA ILE A 492 -2.35 -25.52 -19.23
C ILE A 492 -2.76 -26.98 -19.39
N ARG A 493 -1.86 -27.93 -19.12
CA ARG A 493 -2.19 -29.36 -19.18
C ARG A 493 -3.18 -29.79 -18.12
N LEU A 494 -3.07 -29.28 -16.89
CA LEU A 494 -4.06 -29.54 -15.85
C LEU A 494 -5.43 -29.02 -16.30
N LEU A 495 -5.50 -27.80 -16.84
CA LEU A 495 -6.77 -27.17 -17.21
C LEU A 495 -7.49 -27.78 -18.42
N LEU A 496 -6.78 -28.42 -19.34
CA LEU A 496 -7.33 -28.89 -20.62
C LEU A 496 -7.46 -30.41 -20.73
N ASN A 497 -7.03 -31.18 -19.74
CA ASN A 497 -6.97 -32.64 -19.86
C ASN A 497 -7.88 -33.30 -18.83
N ASP A 498 -8.77 -34.18 -19.29
CA ASP A 498 -9.65 -34.98 -18.43
C ASP A 498 -8.90 -36.14 -17.75
N ARG A 499 -7.70 -36.49 -18.23
CA ARG A 499 -6.86 -37.58 -17.68
C ARG A 499 -5.99 -37.15 -16.50
N THR A 500 -6.46 -36.23 -15.67
CA THR A 500 -5.77 -35.87 -14.42
C THR A 500 -6.09 -36.82 -13.27
N GLU A 501 -7.04 -37.74 -13.45
CA GLU A 501 -7.31 -38.81 -12.48
C GLU A 501 -6.02 -39.60 -12.19
N GLY A 502 -5.58 -39.57 -10.93
CA GLY A 502 -4.35 -40.24 -10.47
C GLY A 502 -3.07 -39.39 -10.49
N LEU A 503 -3.08 -38.15 -10.99
CA LEU A 503 -1.93 -37.26 -10.87
C LEU A 503 -1.76 -36.81 -9.41
N ALA A 504 -0.70 -37.30 -8.76
CA ALA A 504 -0.31 -36.81 -7.44
C ALA A 504 0.25 -35.38 -7.58
N LEU A 505 -0.62 -34.38 -7.37
CA LEU A 505 -0.20 -32.98 -7.31
C LEU A 505 0.83 -32.82 -6.19
N LYS A 506 2.03 -32.41 -6.54
CA LYS A 506 3.03 -31.97 -5.57
C LYS A 506 2.55 -30.63 -5.03
N ILE A 507 2.14 -30.62 -3.76
CA ILE A 507 1.74 -29.39 -3.07
C ILE A 507 2.96 -28.47 -3.09
N ALA A 508 2.88 -27.44 -3.93
CA ALA A 508 3.95 -26.49 -4.08
C ALA A 508 4.12 -25.72 -2.76
N ARG A 509 5.37 -25.39 -2.39
CA ARG A 509 5.63 -24.43 -1.31
C ARG A 509 4.84 -23.14 -1.60
N LYS A 510 4.45 -22.40 -0.57
CA LYS A 510 3.74 -21.12 -0.69
C LYS A 510 4.42 -20.22 -1.74
N GLY A 511 3.78 -20.05 -2.89
CA GLY A 511 4.30 -19.23 -4.00
C GLY A 511 4.76 -20.00 -5.25
N ALA A 512 4.92 -21.32 -5.19
CA ALA A 512 5.22 -22.15 -6.36
C ALA A 512 3.94 -22.63 -7.07
N PHE A 513 4.04 -22.92 -8.36
CA PHE A 513 2.94 -23.48 -9.16
C PHE A 513 2.71 -24.95 -8.76
N PRO A 514 1.46 -25.45 -8.73
CA PRO A 514 1.22 -26.88 -8.61
C PRO A 514 1.88 -27.57 -9.79
N THR A 515 2.61 -28.64 -9.47
CA THR A 515 3.26 -29.50 -10.45
C THR A 515 2.91 -30.95 -10.13
N TYR A 516 3.21 -31.86 -11.04
CA TYR A 516 2.98 -33.28 -10.92
C TYR A 516 4.13 -34.02 -11.62
N ASP A 517 4.28 -35.31 -11.34
CA ASP A 517 5.35 -36.09 -11.97
C ASP A 517 5.16 -36.15 -13.49
N GLY A 518 6.20 -35.75 -14.23
CA GLY A 518 6.15 -35.62 -15.69
C GLY A 518 5.46 -34.35 -16.20
N ALA A 519 5.17 -33.36 -15.36
CA ALA A 519 4.62 -32.09 -15.80
C ALA A 519 5.58 -31.36 -16.76
N PRO A 520 5.06 -30.75 -17.85
CA PRO A 520 5.90 -29.98 -18.77
C PRO A 520 6.48 -28.74 -18.08
N GLU A 521 7.77 -28.50 -18.29
CA GLU A 521 8.48 -27.34 -17.77
C GLU A 521 8.30 -26.10 -18.65
N GLY A 522 8.41 -24.94 -18.02
CA GLY A 522 8.35 -23.63 -18.68
C GLY A 522 6.96 -22.99 -18.68
N THR A 523 6.88 -21.83 -19.32
CA THR A 523 5.71 -20.97 -19.38
C THR A 523 5.35 -20.61 -20.82
N VAL A 524 4.10 -20.19 -21.04
CA VAL A 524 3.62 -19.64 -22.31
C VAL A 524 3.15 -18.21 -22.05
N THR A 525 3.81 -17.25 -22.68
CA THR A 525 3.44 -15.83 -22.64
C THR A 525 2.62 -15.49 -23.88
N VAL A 526 1.31 -15.36 -23.68
CA VAL A 526 0.33 -15.01 -24.72
C VAL A 526 0.14 -13.50 -24.73
N ARG A 527 0.44 -12.87 -25.87
CA ARG A 527 0.23 -11.43 -26.12
C ARG A 527 -0.98 -11.22 -27.00
N TYR A 528 -1.74 -10.16 -26.76
CA TYR A 528 -2.92 -9.81 -27.55
C TYR A 528 -3.16 -8.30 -27.52
N ASP A 529 -3.57 -7.73 -28.64
CA ASP A 529 -3.87 -6.29 -28.74
C ASP A 529 -5.35 -6.01 -28.49
N LEU A 530 -5.73 -5.89 -27.21
CA LEU A 530 -7.11 -5.58 -26.82
C LEU A 530 -7.57 -4.22 -27.35
N VAL A 531 -6.70 -3.20 -27.30
CA VAL A 531 -7.06 -1.85 -27.72
C VAL A 531 -7.26 -1.80 -29.23
N GLY A 532 -6.35 -2.39 -30.00
CA GLY A 532 -6.50 -2.52 -31.45
C GLY A 532 -7.78 -3.25 -31.83
N LYS A 533 -8.11 -4.37 -31.16
CA LYS A 533 -9.38 -5.08 -31.40
C LYS A 533 -10.59 -4.18 -31.11
N LEU A 534 -10.62 -3.49 -29.98
CA LEU A 534 -11.75 -2.64 -29.61
C LEU A 534 -11.90 -1.43 -30.54
N ARG A 535 -10.79 -0.80 -30.96
CA ARG A 535 -10.79 0.31 -31.93
C ARG A 535 -11.25 -0.11 -33.32
N ASN A 536 -10.87 -1.30 -33.77
CA ASN A 536 -11.19 -1.79 -35.11
C ASN A 536 -12.58 -2.43 -35.22
N THR A 537 -13.34 -2.50 -34.12
CA THR A 537 -14.71 -3.05 -34.12
C THR A 537 -15.77 -2.05 -33.60
N PRO A 538 -15.75 -0.76 -34.01
CA PRO A 538 -16.48 0.30 -33.33
C PRO A 538 -18.00 0.13 -33.31
N ALA A 539 -18.59 -0.42 -34.38
CA ALA A 539 -20.03 -0.67 -34.47
C ALA A 539 -20.55 -1.63 -33.37
N ALA A 540 -19.72 -2.61 -32.96
CA ALA A 540 -20.06 -3.54 -31.88
C ALA A 540 -19.84 -2.93 -30.48
N GLN A 541 -18.95 -1.93 -30.37
CA GLN A 541 -18.42 -1.44 -29.09
C GLN A 541 -18.99 -0.08 -28.66
N GLY A 542 -19.54 0.72 -29.58
CA GLY A 542 -20.15 2.02 -29.28
C GLY A 542 -19.21 2.97 -28.55
N PRO A 543 -19.67 3.69 -27.49
CA PRO A 543 -18.85 4.66 -26.74
C PRO A 543 -17.56 4.09 -26.13
N LEU A 544 -17.45 2.76 -26.00
CA LEU A 544 -16.23 2.11 -25.54
C LEU A 544 -15.07 2.33 -26.52
N ALA A 545 -15.32 2.18 -27.83
CA ALA A 545 -14.28 2.39 -28.85
C ALA A 545 -13.76 3.83 -28.86
N ASP A 546 -14.67 4.80 -28.76
CA ASP A 546 -14.33 6.23 -28.72
C ASP A 546 -13.46 6.56 -27.49
N SER A 547 -13.81 6.00 -26.32
CA SER A 547 -13.06 6.20 -25.08
C SER A 547 -11.64 5.65 -25.08
N LEU A 548 -11.28 4.85 -26.10
CA LEU A 548 -9.95 4.24 -26.27
C LEU A 548 -9.10 5.00 -27.27
N SER A 549 -9.67 5.85 -28.13
CA SER A 549 -8.98 6.58 -29.21
C SER A 549 -8.16 7.78 -28.72
N GLY A 550 -7.93 7.88 -27.41
CA GLY A 550 -7.21 8.95 -26.75
C GLY A 550 -8.15 10.01 -26.15
N GLY A 551 -7.60 10.89 -25.32
CA GLY A 551 -8.35 11.93 -24.61
C GLY A 551 -8.24 11.77 -23.09
N THR A 552 -9.29 12.19 -22.37
CA THR A 552 -9.34 12.18 -20.90
C THR A 552 -8.96 10.80 -20.33
N SER A 553 -8.08 10.79 -19.32
CA SER A 553 -7.63 9.58 -18.62
C SER A 553 -7.54 9.85 -17.11
N ILE A 554 -7.53 8.77 -16.33
CA ILE A 554 -7.43 8.82 -14.86
C ILE A 554 -6.09 9.43 -14.45
N GLY A 555 -6.14 10.37 -13.51
CA GLY A 555 -4.96 11.01 -12.92
C GLY A 555 -4.27 10.16 -11.84
N PRO A 556 -3.25 10.71 -11.16
CA PRO A 556 -2.47 9.96 -10.17
C PRO A 556 -3.19 9.83 -8.81
N ALA A 557 -3.26 8.62 -8.26
CA ALA A 557 -3.86 8.34 -6.94
C ALA A 557 -2.96 7.53 -5.99
N PHE A 558 -1.99 6.80 -6.54
CA PHE A 558 -1.28 5.76 -5.81
C PHE A 558 0.23 5.96 -5.76
N LEU A 559 0.79 6.68 -6.72
CA LEU A 559 2.20 7.04 -6.74
C LEU A 559 2.39 8.34 -7.54
N LEU A 560 3.28 9.19 -7.05
CA LEU A 560 3.90 10.27 -7.79
C LEU A 560 5.39 10.30 -7.42
N SER A 561 6.27 10.14 -8.40
CA SER A 561 7.70 10.09 -8.19
C SER A 561 8.41 10.81 -9.35
N PRO A 562 9.10 11.94 -9.11
CA PRO A 562 9.85 12.63 -10.15
C PRO A 562 10.87 11.70 -10.78
N ILE A 563 10.99 11.69 -12.11
CA ILE A 563 11.95 10.83 -12.81
C ILE A 563 13.31 11.54 -12.83
N PRO A 564 14.37 11.00 -12.20
CA PRO A 564 15.67 11.67 -12.18
C PRO A 564 16.20 11.87 -13.60
N GLY A 565 16.52 13.12 -13.93
CA GLY A 565 16.98 13.53 -15.26
C GLY A 565 15.86 13.98 -16.22
N GLU A 566 14.59 13.78 -15.90
CA GLU A 566 13.45 14.22 -16.73
C GLU A 566 12.62 15.28 -15.99
N THR A 567 12.93 16.54 -16.23
CA THR A 567 12.50 17.67 -15.39
C THR A 567 11.00 17.99 -15.43
N ASN A 568 10.29 17.63 -16.50
CA ASN A 568 8.84 17.86 -16.66
C ASN A 568 8.03 16.56 -16.54
N LYS A 569 8.61 15.49 -15.99
CA LYS A 569 7.99 14.17 -15.99
C LYS A 569 8.03 13.51 -14.64
N VAL A 570 6.92 12.85 -14.32
CA VAL A 570 6.78 12.05 -13.10
C VAL A 570 6.37 10.65 -13.49
N MET A 571 6.92 9.68 -12.78
CA MET A 571 6.36 8.35 -12.72
C MET A 571 5.12 8.39 -11.82
N ALA A 572 4.02 7.82 -12.30
CA ALA A 572 2.75 7.80 -11.62
C ALA A 572 2.13 6.40 -11.64
N VAL A 573 1.30 6.15 -10.62
CA VAL A 573 0.31 5.08 -10.65
C VAL A 573 -1.05 5.72 -10.49
N CYS A 574 -1.82 5.65 -11.58
CA CYS A 574 -3.11 6.30 -11.70
C CYS A 574 -4.25 5.36 -11.30
N GLU A 575 -4.11 4.06 -11.56
CA GLU A 575 -5.20 3.10 -11.36
C GLU A 575 -4.88 2.00 -10.33
N TYR A 576 -5.93 1.48 -9.71
CA TYR A 576 -5.82 0.47 -8.65
C TYR A 576 -5.59 -0.93 -9.22
N ALA A 577 -6.30 -1.27 -10.30
CA ALA A 577 -6.28 -2.59 -10.92
C ALA A 577 -4.91 -2.85 -11.54
N GLY A 578 -4.14 -3.76 -10.94
CA GLY A 578 -2.77 -4.05 -11.34
C GLY A 578 -1.75 -2.96 -10.98
N TYR A 579 -2.13 -1.73 -10.65
CA TYR A 579 -1.20 -0.62 -10.43
C TYR A 579 -0.23 -0.40 -11.62
N PRO A 580 -0.75 -0.19 -12.85
CA PRO A 580 0.09 0.07 -14.01
C PRO A 580 0.86 1.38 -13.83
N LEU A 581 2.10 1.39 -14.33
CA LEU A 581 2.93 2.58 -14.33
C LEU A 581 2.63 3.44 -15.55
N SER A 582 2.66 4.74 -15.33
CA SER A 582 2.56 5.76 -16.37
C SER A 582 3.57 6.87 -16.13
N VAL A 583 4.03 7.51 -17.19
CA VAL A 583 4.68 8.81 -17.14
C VAL A 583 3.62 9.87 -17.34
N LEU A 584 3.54 10.85 -16.43
CA LEU A 584 2.82 12.10 -16.67
C LEU A 584 3.81 13.15 -17.15
N ASP A 585 3.47 13.83 -18.24
CA ASP A 585 4.28 14.85 -18.91
C ASP A 585 3.62 16.22 -18.78
N PHE A 586 4.30 17.12 -18.06
CA PHE A 586 3.85 18.47 -17.72
C PHE A 586 4.39 19.53 -18.70
N SER A 587 5.13 19.14 -19.75
CA SER A 587 5.71 20.08 -20.72
C SER A 587 4.69 20.96 -21.43
N SER A 588 3.44 20.49 -21.55
CA SER A 588 2.36 21.20 -22.24
C SER A 588 1.45 22.01 -21.30
N LEU A 589 1.80 22.10 -20.00
CA LEU A 589 0.96 22.76 -18.99
C LEU A 589 0.80 24.27 -19.27
N GLY A 590 1.86 24.95 -19.70
CA GLY A 590 1.85 26.38 -20.00
C GLY A 590 1.07 26.73 -21.27
N THR A 591 1.02 25.82 -22.26
CA THR A 591 0.45 26.08 -23.59
C THR A 591 -0.98 25.57 -23.74
N THR A 592 -1.23 24.34 -23.30
CA THR A 592 -2.53 23.66 -23.50
C THR A 592 -3.33 23.50 -22.22
N LYS A 593 -2.73 23.79 -21.05
CA LYS A 593 -3.34 23.54 -19.73
C LYS A 593 -3.74 22.07 -19.55
N THR A 594 -2.97 21.15 -20.11
CA THR A 594 -3.19 19.69 -19.99
C THR A 594 -1.92 18.97 -19.58
N VAL A 595 -2.07 17.77 -19.04
CA VAL A 595 -0.96 16.88 -18.68
C VAL A 595 -1.06 15.61 -19.52
N GLY A 596 0.00 15.31 -20.28
CA GLY A 596 0.08 14.10 -21.08
C GLY A 596 0.31 12.87 -20.20
N LYS A 597 -0.25 11.72 -20.54
CA LYS A 597 -0.06 10.44 -19.86
C LYS A 597 0.34 9.36 -20.87
N THR A 598 1.42 8.66 -20.54
CA THR A 598 1.92 7.53 -21.32
C THR A 598 2.13 6.34 -20.41
N PHE A 599 1.41 5.25 -20.66
CA PHE A 599 1.60 4.00 -19.94
C PHE A 599 2.92 3.32 -20.31
N LEU A 600 3.54 2.62 -19.37
CA LEU A 600 4.88 2.02 -19.55
C LEU A 600 4.88 0.50 -19.37
N PRO A 601 5.46 -0.29 -20.29
CA PRO A 601 5.66 0.07 -21.69
C PRO A 601 4.28 0.24 -22.39
N PRO A 602 4.20 1.05 -23.46
CA PRO A 602 2.91 1.43 -24.04
C PRO A 602 2.06 0.26 -24.54
N GLN A 603 2.68 -0.84 -24.97
CA GLN A 603 1.96 -1.99 -25.55
C GLN A 603 1.47 -2.99 -24.49
N SER A 604 2.11 -3.00 -23.31
CA SER A 604 1.78 -3.92 -22.21
C SER A 604 2.22 -3.25 -20.91
N PRO A 605 1.33 -2.48 -20.24
CA PRO A 605 1.73 -1.68 -19.10
C PRO A 605 2.32 -2.56 -17.99
N ALA A 606 3.59 -2.32 -17.70
CA ALA A 606 4.30 -2.76 -16.53
C ALA A 606 3.56 -2.26 -15.30
N SER A 607 3.40 -3.16 -14.36
CA SER A 607 2.61 -2.98 -13.17
C SER A 607 3.52 -3.08 -11.96
N ALA A 608 3.26 -2.22 -10.97
CA ALA A 608 3.89 -2.36 -9.66
C ALA A 608 3.46 -3.70 -9.02
N GLY A 609 2.16 -4.04 -9.09
CA GLY A 609 1.62 -5.30 -8.57
C GLY A 609 1.58 -5.40 -7.04
N LEU A 610 1.93 -4.32 -6.32
CA LEU A 610 2.04 -4.32 -4.85
C LEU A 610 1.08 -3.35 -4.14
N GLY A 611 0.49 -2.40 -4.87
CA GLY A 611 -0.10 -1.22 -4.25
C GLY A 611 0.98 -0.36 -3.62
N PRO A 612 1.67 0.49 -4.40
CA PRO A 612 2.85 1.20 -3.92
C PRO A 612 2.47 2.12 -2.77
N TYR A 613 3.26 2.14 -1.69
CA TYR A 613 3.17 3.08 -0.58
C TYR A 613 4.32 4.09 -0.60
N ASN A 614 5.47 3.66 -1.12
CA ASN A 614 6.66 4.50 -1.23
C ASN A 614 7.47 4.09 -2.46
N SER A 615 8.36 4.97 -2.89
CA SER A 615 9.26 4.72 -4.00
C SER A 615 10.59 5.41 -3.79
N THR A 616 11.66 4.82 -4.30
CA THR A 616 12.95 5.50 -4.43
C THR A 616 13.62 5.12 -5.73
N TRP A 617 14.33 6.08 -6.32
CA TRP A 617 15.16 5.84 -7.48
C TRP A 617 16.56 5.44 -7.03
N VAL A 618 17.14 4.44 -7.71
CA VAL A 618 18.50 3.99 -7.49
C VAL A 618 19.19 3.92 -8.85
N LYS A 619 20.33 4.59 -8.95
CA LYS A 619 21.23 4.43 -10.09
C LYS A 619 22.27 3.36 -9.73
N SER A 620 22.42 2.36 -10.57
CA SER A 620 23.42 1.30 -10.42
C SER A 620 24.13 1.14 -11.76
N ASN A 621 25.40 1.55 -11.82
CA ASN A 621 26.17 1.64 -13.06
C ASN A 621 25.47 2.54 -14.10
N ASP A 622 25.26 2.04 -15.33
CA ASP A 622 24.54 2.70 -16.41
C ASP A 622 23.02 2.49 -16.34
N GLU A 623 22.51 1.80 -15.31
CA GLU A 623 21.11 1.46 -15.15
C GLU A 623 20.41 2.37 -14.13
N GLN A 624 19.16 2.70 -14.41
CA GLN A 624 18.27 3.44 -13.52
C GLN A 624 17.10 2.54 -13.12
N TRP A 625 16.93 2.38 -11.81
CA TRP A 625 15.95 1.51 -11.21
C TRP A 625 14.98 2.30 -10.34
N LEU A 626 13.70 2.00 -10.48
CA LEU A 626 12.65 2.45 -9.57
C LEU A 626 12.34 1.32 -8.59
N TYR A 627 12.62 1.52 -7.31
CA TYR A 627 12.21 0.61 -6.25
C TYR A 627 10.86 1.06 -5.69
N LEU A 628 9.95 0.12 -5.51
CA LEU A 628 8.58 0.35 -5.04
C LEU A 628 8.32 -0.57 -3.84
N SER A 629 7.88 0.00 -2.73
CA SER A 629 7.39 -0.76 -1.58
C SER A 629 5.87 -0.75 -1.55
N GLY A 630 5.23 -1.82 -1.06
CA GLY A 630 3.79 -1.94 -1.10
C GLY A 630 3.20 -2.95 -0.11
N TYR A 631 1.94 -3.30 -0.36
CA TYR A 631 1.13 -4.22 0.45
C TYR A 631 1.59 -5.68 0.40
N THR A 632 2.39 -6.05 -0.61
CA THR A 632 2.81 -7.43 -0.85
C THR A 632 4.33 -7.61 -0.91
N GLY A 633 5.10 -6.57 -0.53
CA GLY A 633 6.55 -6.60 -0.48
C GLY A 633 7.22 -5.42 -1.18
N ILE A 634 8.38 -5.69 -1.78
CA ILE A 634 9.20 -4.73 -2.54
C ILE A 634 9.43 -5.28 -3.94
N SER A 635 9.25 -4.42 -4.93
CA SER A 635 9.62 -4.68 -6.31
C SER A 635 10.60 -3.61 -6.78
N ARG A 636 11.32 -3.92 -7.84
CA ARG A 636 12.09 -2.93 -8.58
C ARG A 636 11.81 -3.06 -10.06
N ILE A 637 11.93 -1.93 -10.76
CA ILE A 637 11.65 -1.83 -12.18
C ILE A 637 12.84 -1.15 -12.84
N ARG A 638 13.46 -1.85 -13.78
CA ARG A 638 14.53 -1.27 -14.59
C ARG A 638 13.88 -0.30 -15.57
N TYR A 639 14.13 0.99 -15.38
CA TYR A 639 13.50 2.06 -16.16
C TYR A 639 14.35 2.43 -17.38
N ALA A 640 15.64 2.66 -17.17
CA ALA A 640 16.56 3.10 -18.22
C ALA A 640 17.91 2.38 -18.13
N LYS A 641 18.61 2.31 -19.28
CA LYS A 641 19.99 1.85 -19.39
C LYS A 641 20.76 2.73 -20.37
N GLY A 642 21.98 3.15 -20.00
CA GLY A 642 22.79 4.07 -20.81
C GLY A 642 22.09 5.41 -21.06
N GLY A 643 21.27 5.87 -20.11
CA GLY A 643 20.47 7.10 -20.24
C GLY A 643 19.25 7.00 -21.16
N ARG A 644 18.93 5.81 -21.69
CA ARG A 644 17.76 5.59 -22.56
C ARG A 644 16.69 4.78 -21.83
N VAL A 645 15.46 5.25 -21.88
CA VAL A 645 14.28 4.53 -21.37
C VAL A 645 14.15 3.20 -22.10
N LEU A 646 13.90 2.11 -21.37
CA LEU A 646 13.78 0.79 -21.95
C LEU A 646 12.44 0.64 -22.70
N PRO A 647 12.45 0.04 -23.91
CA PRO A 647 11.21 -0.25 -24.64
C PRO A 647 10.37 -1.32 -23.93
N THR A 648 11.01 -2.16 -23.13
CA THR A 648 10.37 -3.18 -22.28
C THR A 648 10.96 -3.08 -20.87
N MET A 649 10.10 -2.85 -19.88
CA MET A 649 10.50 -2.78 -18.49
C MET A 649 10.19 -4.11 -17.79
N THR A 650 11.12 -4.59 -16.97
CA THR A 650 10.91 -5.78 -16.15
C THR A 650 10.68 -5.37 -14.70
N ALA A 651 9.53 -5.77 -14.16
CA ALA A 651 9.26 -5.70 -12.73
C ALA A 651 9.73 -6.99 -12.05
N ASP A 652 10.55 -6.84 -11.02
CA ASP A 652 11.15 -7.90 -10.22
C ASP A 652 10.68 -7.78 -8.77
N LEU A 653 9.75 -8.65 -8.36
CA LEU A 653 9.30 -8.78 -6.97
C LEU A 653 10.28 -9.69 -6.21
N PHE A 654 11.09 -9.11 -5.33
CA PHE A 654 12.22 -9.81 -4.74
C PHE A 654 12.15 -10.00 -3.22
N ASN A 655 11.08 -9.54 -2.56
CA ASN A 655 10.93 -9.62 -1.10
C ASN A 655 11.12 -11.05 -0.55
N SER A 656 10.66 -12.09 -1.26
CA SER A 656 10.82 -13.48 -0.83
C SER A 656 12.24 -14.03 -1.00
N ARG A 657 13.12 -13.30 -1.69
CA ARG A 657 14.54 -13.63 -1.86
C ARG A 657 15.40 -13.02 -0.76
N LEU A 658 14.84 -12.12 0.08
CA LEU A 658 15.55 -11.55 1.23
C LEU A 658 15.77 -12.63 2.31
N GLN A 659 17.03 -12.92 2.58
CA GLN A 659 17.48 -13.74 3.70
C GLN A 659 17.71 -12.84 4.90
N GLN A 660 16.77 -12.93 5.83
CA GLN A 660 16.78 -12.11 7.03
C GLN A 660 17.86 -12.59 7.99
N GLN A 661 18.76 -11.67 8.36
CA GLN A 661 19.75 -11.83 9.40
C GLN A 661 19.29 -10.99 10.60
N PRO A 662 18.58 -11.61 11.57
CA PRO A 662 18.11 -10.88 12.75
C PRO A 662 19.29 -10.51 13.64
N LEU A 663 19.52 -9.20 13.79
CA LEU A 663 20.62 -8.67 14.61
C LEU A 663 20.28 -8.63 16.10
N ASP A 664 18.98 -8.62 16.42
CA ASP A 664 18.44 -8.59 17.77
C ASP A 664 18.20 -10.00 18.36
N GLY A 665 18.55 -11.06 17.63
CA GLY A 665 18.33 -12.45 18.04
C GLY A 665 16.89 -12.95 17.92
N HIS A 666 15.96 -12.09 17.46
CA HIS A 666 14.56 -12.47 17.29
C HIS A 666 14.27 -12.75 15.81
N GLY A 667 13.89 -13.99 15.52
CA GLY A 667 13.47 -14.38 14.19
C GLY A 667 12.35 -13.48 13.69
N ARG A 668 12.53 -12.93 12.49
CA ARG A 668 11.53 -12.07 11.86
C ARG A 668 10.58 -12.92 11.03
N THR A 669 9.28 -12.73 11.23
CA THR A 669 8.31 -13.16 10.24
C THR A 669 8.19 -12.12 9.15
N SER A 670 7.98 -12.55 7.91
CA SER A 670 8.02 -11.66 6.73
C SER A 670 7.14 -10.42 6.91
N MET A 671 7.69 -9.22 6.73
CA MET A 671 6.90 -7.99 6.60
C MET A 671 5.88 -8.18 5.48
N LYS A 672 4.62 -7.86 5.77
CA LYS A 672 3.55 -7.94 4.77
C LYS A 672 3.41 -6.61 4.05
N LYS A 673 3.26 -5.53 4.83
CA LYS A 673 3.08 -4.18 4.32
C LYS A 673 4.33 -3.36 4.60
N ILE A 674 4.93 -2.79 3.55
CA ILE A 674 6.17 -2.01 3.62
C ILE A 674 5.85 -0.57 3.22
N ASP A 675 5.85 0.32 4.22
CA ASP A 675 5.39 1.71 4.12
C ASP A 675 6.56 2.70 3.94
N GLY A 676 7.74 2.33 4.43
CA GLY A 676 8.95 3.14 4.31
C GLY A 676 9.97 2.50 3.37
N LEU A 677 10.57 3.32 2.51
CA LEU A 677 11.75 2.95 1.73
C LEU A 677 12.66 4.17 1.65
N LEU A 678 13.90 4.01 2.12
CA LEU A 678 14.84 5.11 2.31
C LEU A 678 16.24 4.71 1.79
N PRO A 679 16.90 5.53 0.96
CA PRO A 679 18.30 5.37 0.65
C PRO A 679 19.17 5.47 1.90
N VAL A 680 20.14 4.57 2.02
CA VAL A 680 21.14 4.62 3.07
C VAL A 680 22.53 4.50 2.48
N PHE A 681 23.50 5.09 3.16
CA PHE A 681 24.82 5.32 2.59
C PHE A 681 25.50 3.98 2.19
N GLY A 682 26.38 4.07 1.20
CA GLY A 682 27.01 2.90 0.57
C GLY A 682 26.10 2.21 -0.45
N GLY A 683 25.15 2.97 -1.03
CA GLY A 683 24.25 2.49 -2.09
C GLY A 683 23.19 1.48 -1.63
N ARG A 684 22.99 1.32 -0.32
CA ARG A 684 22.05 0.37 0.28
C ARG A 684 20.65 0.99 0.43
N LEU A 685 19.66 0.15 0.70
CA LEU A 685 18.28 0.58 0.99
C LEU A 685 17.84 0.05 2.35
N LEU A 686 17.16 0.90 3.11
CA LEU A 686 16.45 0.52 4.32
C LEU A 686 14.96 0.63 4.08
N ASN A 687 14.23 -0.44 4.41
CA ASN A 687 12.78 -0.46 4.37
C ASN A 687 12.22 -0.46 5.80
N SER A 688 10.95 -0.07 5.95
CA SER A 688 10.18 -0.26 7.18
C SER A 688 8.76 -0.73 6.88
N GLY A 689 8.21 -1.53 7.78
CA GLY A 689 6.90 -2.10 7.59
C GLY A 689 6.37 -2.83 8.83
N TYR A 690 5.21 -3.47 8.66
CA TYR A 690 4.57 -4.26 9.71
C TYR A 690 3.84 -5.48 9.18
N GLY A 691 3.59 -6.42 10.09
CA GLY A 691 2.69 -7.55 9.89
C GLY A 691 1.23 -7.14 10.10
N LEU A 692 0.33 -7.76 9.34
CA LEU A 692 -1.11 -7.62 9.58
C LEU A 692 -1.61 -8.84 10.33
N ASP A 693 -2.29 -8.57 11.46
CA ASP A 693 -3.06 -9.59 12.17
C ASP A 693 -4.03 -10.27 11.18
N GLY A 694 -4.11 -11.61 11.27
CA GLY A 694 -4.93 -12.45 10.41
C GLY A 694 -4.34 -12.70 9.01
N ARG A 695 -3.17 -12.12 8.69
CA ARG A 695 -2.44 -12.40 7.44
C ARG A 695 -1.07 -13.03 7.71
N GLY A 696 -0.93 -13.70 8.85
CA GLY A 696 0.28 -14.38 9.28
C GLY A 696 1.42 -13.41 9.62
N GLY A 697 1.08 -12.17 10.02
CA GLY A 697 2.01 -11.31 10.73
C GLY A 697 1.91 -11.53 12.23
N ASP A 698 3.00 -11.31 12.95
CA ASP A 698 3.09 -11.33 14.41
C ASP A 698 3.75 -10.04 14.93
N ALA A 699 4.00 -9.97 16.24
CA ALA A 699 4.65 -8.84 16.89
C ALA A 699 6.03 -8.46 16.29
N PHE A 700 6.78 -9.44 15.77
CA PHE A 700 8.12 -9.29 15.20
C PHE A 700 8.10 -9.16 13.66
N SER A 701 6.93 -9.21 13.02
CA SER A 701 6.77 -8.83 11.61
C SER A 701 7.00 -7.34 11.33
N THR A 702 7.39 -6.57 12.35
CA THR A 702 7.42 -5.11 12.34
C THR A 702 8.83 -4.61 12.65
N GLY A 703 9.28 -3.58 11.94
CA GLY A 703 10.61 -2.98 12.14
C GLY A 703 11.28 -2.57 10.84
N VAL A 704 12.61 -2.59 10.82
CA VAL A 704 13.42 -2.13 9.69
C VAL A 704 14.28 -3.25 9.09
N GLU A 705 14.50 -3.22 7.78
CA GLU A 705 15.35 -4.19 7.07
C GLU A 705 16.27 -3.45 6.10
N LEU A 706 17.57 -3.74 6.23
CA LEU A 706 18.65 -3.19 5.41
C LEU A 706 19.07 -4.23 4.38
N PHE A 707 19.15 -3.86 3.11
CA PHE A 707 19.65 -4.72 2.04
C PHE A 707 20.44 -3.93 1.01
N ASP A 708 21.26 -4.64 0.23
CA ASP A 708 22.08 -4.06 -0.83
C ASP A 708 21.44 -4.28 -2.22
N PRO A 709 20.98 -3.23 -2.91
CA PRO A 709 20.56 -3.26 -4.30
C PRO A 709 21.53 -3.97 -5.25
N GLN A 710 22.84 -3.88 -5.03
CA GLN A 710 23.85 -4.45 -5.93
C GLN A 710 23.85 -5.99 -5.89
N SER A 711 23.43 -6.59 -4.78
CA SER A 711 23.30 -8.05 -4.66
C SER A 711 22.15 -8.66 -5.47
N LEU A 712 21.35 -7.82 -6.16
CA LEU A 712 20.25 -8.25 -7.01
C LEU A 712 20.62 -8.39 -8.50
N GLY A 713 21.90 -8.28 -8.87
CA GLY A 713 22.37 -8.41 -10.26
C GLY A 713 21.98 -9.71 -10.98
N PRO A 714 21.95 -9.70 -12.33
CA PRO A 714 21.65 -10.88 -13.14
C PRO A 714 22.65 -12.01 -12.87
N GLY A 715 22.16 -13.22 -12.58
CA GLY A 715 22.98 -14.40 -12.28
C GLY A 715 23.40 -14.57 -10.82
N LEU A 716 23.04 -13.64 -9.92
CA LEU A 716 23.25 -13.81 -8.49
C LEU A 716 22.21 -14.75 -7.89
N THR A 717 22.61 -15.45 -6.82
CA THR A 717 21.84 -16.48 -6.12
C THR A 717 20.39 -16.03 -5.82
N ASN A 718 19.47 -16.98 -5.67
CA ASN A 718 18.08 -16.72 -5.27
C ASN A 718 17.93 -16.10 -3.84
N GLN A 719 19.02 -15.62 -3.25
CA GLN A 719 19.17 -15.32 -1.83
C GLN A 719 19.97 -14.02 -1.63
N ILE A 720 19.30 -12.98 -1.18
CA ILE A 720 19.84 -11.64 -0.92
C ILE A 720 20.03 -11.51 0.59
N LYS A 721 21.25 -11.30 1.06
CA LYS A 721 21.48 -11.05 2.49
C LYS A 721 20.83 -9.72 2.88
N SER A 722 20.09 -9.73 3.98
CA SER A 722 19.46 -8.54 4.56
C SER A 722 19.62 -8.57 6.07
N GLN A 723 19.83 -7.42 6.69
CA GLN A 723 19.91 -7.29 8.15
C GLN A 723 18.59 -6.75 8.68
N THR A 724 18.08 -7.34 9.76
CA THR A 724 16.78 -6.94 10.32
C THR A 724 16.89 -6.58 11.79
N SER A 725 16.15 -5.55 12.18
CA SER A 725 15.85 -5.24 13.58
C SER A 725 14.35 -5.04 13.72
N ALA A 726 13.74 -5.90 14.53
CA ALA A 726 12.30 -5.93 14.77
C ALA A 726 11.97 -5.70 16.24
N TYR A 727 12.86 -6.12 17.15
CA TYR A 727 12.63 -6.11 18.59
C TYR A 727 12.29 -4.70 19.11
N LEU A 728 13.11 -3.69 18.78
CA LEU A 728 12.91 -2.33 19.29
C LEU A 728 11.51 -1.77 18.97
N SER A 729 10.99 -2.07 17.78
CA SER A 729 9.73 -1.55 17.24
C SER A 729 8.59 -2.58 17.20
N ARG A 730 8.74 -3.71 17.87
CA ARG A 730 7.75 -4.79 17.88
C ARG A 730 6.37 -4.24 18.24
N CYS A 731 5.34 -4.72 17.55
CA CYS A 731 3.95 -4.23 17.67
C CYS A 731 3.66 -2.79 17.17
N PHE A 732 4.64 -2.00 16.71
CA PHE A 732 4.44 -0.61 16.26
C PHE A 732 4.57 -0.43 14.75
N ALA A 733 3.50 -0.08 14.05
CA ALA A 733 3.61 0.25 12.61
C ALA A 733 4.56 1.44 12.39
N LEU A 734 5.64 1.25 11.62
CA LEU A 734 6.59 2.33 11.30
C LEU A 734 6.17 3.04 10.01
N LYS A 735 5.65 4.26 10.12
CA LYS A 735 5.02 4.98 9.00
C LYS A 735 5.96 5.97 8.31
N THR A 736 6.67 6.79 9.09
CA THR A 736 7.57 7.81 8.55
C THR A 736 9.01 7.49 8.89
N LEU A 737 9.86 7.46 7.88
CA LEU A 737 11.31 7.34 8.01
C LEU A 737 11.98 8.66 7.61
N HIS A 738 12.93 9.10 8.43
CA HIS A 738 13.88 10.16 8.07
C HIS A 738 15.27 9.77 8.52
N SER A 739 16.29 10.36 7.91
CA SER A 739 17.66 10.12 8.33
C SER A 739 18.54 11.34 8.15
N ARG A 740 19.67 11.34 8.86
CA ARG A 740 20.74 12.30 8.66
C ARG A 740 22.08 11.58 8.63
N LEU A 741 23.00 12.10 7.82
CA LEU A 741 24.39 11.65 7.84
C LEU A 741 25.14 12.41 8.93
N VAL A 742 25.77 11.66 9.83
CA VAL A 742 26.61 12.16 10.92
C VAL A 742 28.02 11.64 10.72
N TRP A 743 28.97 12.55 10.67
CA TRP A 743 30.37 12.21 10.60
C TRP A 743 31.03 12.40 11.96
N ASN A 744 31.66 11.36 12.48
CA ASN A 744 32.30 11.38 13.80
C ASN A 744 33.73 11.91 13.68
N ALA A 745 34.02 13.03 14.32
CA ALA A 745 35.33 13.65 14.23
C ALA A 745 36.46 12.85 14.89
N ARG A 746 36.13 11.95 15.82
CA ARG A 746 37.09 11.07 16.50
C ARG A 746 37.75 10.10 15.53
N ASP A 747 36.94 9.21 14.96
CA ASP A 747 37.38 8.05 14.17
C ASP A 747 37.36 8.31 12.66
N GLY A 748 36.71 9.41 12.26
CA GLY A 748 36.54 9.82 10.89
C GLY A 748 35.57 9.00 10.07
N ARG A 749 34.70 8.21 10.72
CA ARG A 749 33.74 7.34 10.04
C ARG A 749 32.37 8.01 9.94
N PRO A 750 31.70 7.92 8.77
CA PRO A 750 30.30 8.30 8.65
C PRO A 750 29.41 7.25 9.31
N ARG A 751 28.33 7.72 9.95
CA ARG A 751 27.18 6.93 10.33
C ARG A 751 25.92 7.63 9.85
N GLN A 752 24.91 6.88 9.48
CA GLN A 752 23.60 7.43 9.17
C GLN A 752 22.64 7.11 10.32
N GLU A 753 22.15 8.15 10.97
CA GLU A 753 21.14 8.03 12.02
C GLU A 753 19.76 8.05 11.37
N ILE A 754 18.93 7.05 11.69
CA ILE A 754 17.63 6.81 11.08
C ILE A 754 16.56 6.90 12.16
N PHE A 755 15.58 7.75 11.93
CA PHE A 755 14.45 7.98 12.81
C PHE A 755 13.22 7.35 12.18
N ALA A 756 12.49 6.56 12.96
CA ALA A 756 11.23 5.96 12.55
C ALA A 756 10.15 6.32 13.58
N ALA A 757 9.14 7.09 13.18
CA ALA A 757 8.02 7.38 14.05
C ALA A 757 6.97 6.26 13.98
N SER A 758 6.45 5.90 15.14
CA SER A 758 5.38 4.91 15.24
C SER A 758 4.03 5.52 14.86
N GLY A 759 3.27 4.78 14.06
CA GLY A 759 1.81 4.88 14.05
C GLY A 759 1.20 4.22 15.30
N SER A 760 -0.10 3.95 15.24
CA SER A 760 -0.79 3.31 16.37
C SER A 760 -0.20 1.94 16.70
N ILE A 761 -0.03 1.68 18.01
CA ILE A 761 0.35 0.36 18.50
C ILE A 761 -0.72 -0.68 18.14
N ARG A 762 -0.28 -1.85 17.66
CA ARG A 762 -1.16 -2.94 17.27
C ARG A 762 -1.45 -3.84 18.46
N ARG A 763 -2.45 -3.46 19.27
CA ARG A 763 -2.85 -4.24 20.47
C ARG A 763 -3.13 -5.72 20.18
N GLY A 764 -3.69 -6.05 19.02
CA GLY A 764 -3.88 -7.43 18.58
C GLY A 764 -2.57 -8.24 18.57
N LEU A 765 -1.47 -7.65 18.11
CA LEU A 765 -0.16 -8.32 18.09
C LEU A 765 0.44 -8.50 19.48
N ILE A 766 0.10 -7.61 20.44
CA ILE A 766 0.53 -7.75 21.84
C ILE A 766 -0.15 -8.96 22.46
N ASN A 767 -1.46 -9.10 22.24
CA ASN A 767 -2.24 -10.21 22.78
C ASN A 767 -1.82 -11.57 22.19
N GLU A 768 -1.14 -11.57 21.05
CA GLU A 768 -0.62 -12.76 20.38
C GLU A 768 0.81 -13.15 20.80
N LEU A 769 1.47 -12.34 21.65
CA LEU A 769 2.80 -12.65 22.15
C LEU A 769 2.74 -13.90 23.03
N LYS A 770 3.52 -14.92 22.65
CA LYS A 770 3.70 -16.15 23.44
C LYS A 770 4.32 -15.88 24.81
N ASP A 771 5.23 -14.90 24.84
CA ASP A 771 5.87 -14.43 26.06
C ASP A 771 5.49 -12.95 26.27
N PRO A 772 4.60 -12.64 27.23
CA PRO A 772 4.20 -11.27 27.52
C PRO A 772 5.37 -10.38 27.97
N SER A 773 6.47 -10.96 28.49
CA SER A 773 7.64 -10.19 28.94
C SER A 773 8.41 -9.55 27.78
N VAL A 774 8.25 -10.08 26.57
CA VAL A 774 8.75 -9.46 25.34
C VAL A 774 7.75 -8.46 24.75
N GLY A 775 6.68 -8.07 25.45
CA GLY A 775 5.83 -6.95 25.06
C GLY A 775 6.56 -5.61 25.17
N PRO A 776 6.14 -4.55 24.44
CA PRO A 776 6.61 -3.20 24.72
C PRO A 776 6.15 -2.79 26.11
N ALA A 777 7.06 -2.33 26.96
CA ALA A 777 6.75 -2.02 28.35
C ALA A 777 5.96 -0.69 28.51
N ASN A 778 5.79 0.04 27.42
CA ASN A 778 4.93 1.20 27.33
C ASN A 778 4.25 1.23 25.95
N LEU A 779 2.96 1.62 25.91
CA LEU A 779 2.14 1.55 24.70
C LEU A 779 2.03 2.88 23.95
N ASP A 780 2.67 3.94 24.45
CA ASP A 780 2.60 5.26 23.85
C ASP A 780 3.30 5.28 22.50
N ALA A 781 2.91 6.24 21.65
CA ALA A 781 3.61 6.49 20.41
C ALA A 781 5.07 6.87 20.70
N LYS A 782 5.98 6.45 19.82
CA LYS A 782 7.42 6.53 19.97
C LYS A 782 8.08 7.02 18.70
N VAL A 783 9.28 7.58 18.86
CA VAL A 783 10.27 7.66 17.79
C VAL A 783 11.37 6.66 18.11
N PHE A 784 11.63 5.75 17.17
CA PHE A 784 12.71 4.78 17.24
C PHE A 784 13.93 5.30 16.50
N LEU A 785 15.09 5.08 17.09
CA LEU A 785 16.37 5.46 16.53
C LEU A 785 17.19 4.22 16.19
N TYR A 786 17.60 4.17 14.93
CA TYR A 786 18.54 3.20 14.39
C TYR A 786 19.77 3.95 13.87
N GLU A 787 20.83 3.22 13.63
CA GLU A 787 21.93 3.71 12.83
C GLU A 787 22.36 2.66 11.81
N VAL A 788 23.00 3.13 10.75
CA VAL A 788 23.73 2.30 9.81
C VAL A 788 25.17 2.80 9.76
N THR A 789 26.14 1.89 9.77
CA THR A 789 27.57 2.17 9.53
C THR A 789 28.15 1.24 8.48
N GLU A 790 29.29 1.60 7.88
CA GLU A 790 29.94 0.77 6.84
C GLU A 790 30.30 -0.61 7.37
N PRO A 791 31.11 -0.71 8.45
CA PRO A 791 31.61 -2.00 8.90
C PRO A 791 30.55 -2.83 9.65
N ALA A 792 29.65 -2.20 10.42
CA ALA A 792 28.71 -2.93 11.27
C ALA A 792 27.33 -3.13 10.64
N GLY A 793 26.98 -2.35 9.62
CA GLY A 793 25.63 -2.36 9.06
C GLY A 793 24.61 -1.71 9.99
N LEU A 794 23.41 -2.27 10.04
CA LEU A 794 22.26 -1.81 10.83
C LEU A 794 22.50 -2.05 12.33
N ARG A 795 22.09 -1.09 13.17
CA ARG A 795 22.04 -1.25 14.64
C ARG A 795 20.83 -0.53 15.20
N ASP A 796 20.10 -1.17 16.10
CA ASP A 796 19.05 -0.51 16.89
C ASP A 796 19.63 0.16 18.13
N LEU A 797 19.24 1.40 18.37
CA LEU A 797 19.75 2.18 19.49
C LEU A 797 18.72 2.18 20.63
N TYR A 798 17.70 3.02 20.50
CA TYR A 798 16.63 3.15 21.49
C TYR A 798 15.41 3.81 20.86
N GLY A 799 14.26 3.71 21.51
CA GLY A 799 13.06 4.48 21.21
C GLY A 799 12.67 5.35 22.39
N PHE A 800 12.03 6.47 22.14
CA PHE A 800 11.50 7.33 23.20
C PHE A 800 10.04 7.67 22.94
N SER A 801 9.24 7.66 24.01
CA SER A 801 7.82 8.01 23.91
C SER A 801 7.61 9.48 23.59
N LEU A 802 6.56 9.76 22.84
CA LEU A 802 6.07 11.11 22.59
C LEU A 802 5.22 11.59 23.78
N PRO A 803 5.06 12.91 23.95
CA PRO A 803 4.20 13.45 25.00
C PRO A 803 2.75 12.98 24.82
N LYS A 804 2.07 12.58 25.91
CA LYS A 804 0.63 12.25 25.88
C LYS A 804 -0.20 13.53 26.01
N LEU A 805 -1.26 13.65 25.22
CA LEU A 805 -2.35 14.57 25.53
C LEU A 805 -3.39 13.87 26.42
N GLU A 806 -4.19 14.66 27.16
CA GLU A 806 -5.15 14.20 28.17
C GLU A 806 -6.18 13.18 27.68
N ASN A 807 -6.38 13.06 26.36
CA ASN A 807 -7.47 12.27 25.77
C ASN A 807 -7.18 10.78 25.58
N ASP A 808 -6.04 10.24 26.02
CA ASP A 808 -5.66 8.81 25.96
C ASP A 808 -5.76 8.13 24.57
N LYS A 809 -6.04 8.89 23.51
CA LYS A 809 -6.10 8.39 22.13
C LYS A 809 -4.69 8.09 21.66
N ALA A 810 -4.53 6.98 20.93
CA ALA A 810 -3.27 6.66 20.28
C ALA A 810 -3.00 7.70 19.19
N ILE A 811 -2.07 8.60 19.45
CA ILE A 811 -1.68 9.68 18.54
C ILE A 811 -0.51 9.20 17.67
N GLU A 812 -0.65 9.21 16.35
CA GLU A 812 0.46 8.88 15.48
C GLU A 812 1.44 10.06 15.35
N GLY A 813 2.73 9.75 15.38
CA GLY A 813 3.79 10.73 15.14
C GLY A 813 4.23 10.73 13.67
N HIS A 814 4.39 11.91 13.10
CA HIS A 814 5.01 12.13 11.79
C HIS A 814 6.24 13.00 11.99
N ILE A 815 7.35 12.64 11.37
CA ILE A 815 8.63 13.32 11.61
C ILE A 815 9.22 13.89 10.33
N VAL A 816 9.99 14.97 10.50
CA VAL A 816 10.94 15.52 9.51
C VAL A 816 12.17 16.05 10.25
N LEU A 817 13.24 16.35 9.53
CA LEU A 817 14.40 17.05 10.08
C LEU A 817 14.33 18.53 9.73
N SER A 818 14.73 19.39 10.67
CA SER A 818 15.02 20.82 10.39
C SER A 818 16.04 20.95 9.26
N PRO A 819 16.03 22.03 8.44
CA PRO A 819 17.03 22.23 7.37
C PRO A 819 18.49 22.05 7.82
N CYS A 820 18.82 22.44 9.05
CA CYS A 820 20.16 22.28 9.61
C CYS A 820 20.48 20.88 10.17
N ASN A 821 19.56 19.91 10.09
CA ASN A 821 19.64 18.55 10.62
C ASN A 821 19.97 18.44 12.12
N ARG A 822 19.74 19.50 12.90
CA ARG A 822 19.99 19.54 14.36
C ARG A 822 18.75 19.18 15.19
N PHE A 823 17.57 19.43 14.63
CA PHE A 823 16.30 19.21 15.30
C PHE A 823 15.46 18.21 14.51
N LEU A 824 14.86 17.27 15.23
CA LEU A 824 13.79 16.44 14.73
C LEU A 824 12.47 17.17 15.03
N ILE A 825 11.68 17.42 13.98
CA ILE A 825 10.36 18.02 14.13
C ILE A 825 9.35 16.88 14.13
N VAL A 826 8.51 16.83 15.16
CA VAL A 826 7.47 15.82 15.32
C VAL A 826 6.13 16.51 15.25
N MET A 827 5.28 16.09 14.31
CA MET A 827 3.89 16.51 14.23
C MET A 827 2.97 15.34 14.59
N THR A 828 2.05 15.58 15.50
CA THR A 828 1.02 14.63 15.88
C THR A 828 -0.28 14.86 15.11
N GLN A 829 -1.11 13.82 14.99
CA GLN A 829 -2.37 13.87 14.23
C GLN A 829 -3.40 14.87 14.77
N ASP A 830 -3.32 15.20 16.05
CA ASP A 830 -4.15 16.20 16.73
C ASP A 830 -3.63 17.63 16.56
N GLY A 831 -2.63 17.86 15.71
CA GLY A 831 -2.18 19.21 15.36
C GLY A 831 -1.17 19.81 16.34
N VAL A 832 -0.46 18.99 17.12
CA VAL A 832 0.65 19.46 17.97
C VAL A 832 2.00 19.27 17.26
N LEU A 833 2.85 20.29 17.33
CA LEU A 833 4.21 20.27 16.81
C LEU A 833 5.23 20.35 17.93
N TYR A 834 6.27 19.52 17.84
CA TYR A 834 7.40 19.52 18.76
C TYR A 834 8.70 19.66 17.99
N SER A 835 9.66 20.36 18.58
CA SER A 835 11.06 20.31 18.13
C SER A 835 11.90 19.57 19.16
N TYR A 836 12.63 18.56 18.73
CA TYR A 836 13.51 17.75 19.57
C TYR A 836 14.97 17.96 19.17
N SER A 837 15.81 18.39 20.10
CA SER A 837 17.25 18.55 19.86
C SER A 837 17.94 17.20 19.88
N LEU A 838 18.48 16.80 18.73
CA LEU A 838 19.16 15.51 18.59
C LEU A 838 20.48 15.45 19.37
N ALA A 839 21.19 16.59 19.47
CA ALA A 839 22.45 16.68 20.21
C ALA A 839 22.23 16.63 21.72
N ARG A 840 21.18 17.31 22.23
CA ARG A 840 20.88 17.39 23.66
C ARG A 840 19.97 16.27 24.16
N ARG A 841 19.31 15.57 23.23
CA ARG A 841 18.29 14.56 23.52
C ARG A 841 17.15 15.09 24.39
N GLN A 842 16.61 16.25 24.03
CA GLN A 842 15.51 16.89 24.77
C GLN A 842 14.56 17.64 23.84
N PHE A 843 13.30 17.76 24.25
CA PHE A 843 12.34 18.66 23.62
C PHE A 843 12.72 20.12 23.91
N ILE A 844 12.60 20.96 22.89
CA ILE A 844 13.03 22.37 22.90
C ILE A 844 11.85 23.33 22.82
N ASP A 845 10.86 22.99 22.00
CA ASP A 845 9.65 23.76 21.78
C ASP A 845 8.47 22.81 21.55
N GLY A 846 7.26 23.30 21.84
CA GLY A 846 6.00 22.58 21.71
C GLY A 846 4.87 23.56 21.41
N VAL A 847 4.13 23.32 20.33
CA VAL A 847 3.09 24.23 19.84
C VAL A 847 1.81 23.46 19.54
N VAL A 848 0.73 23.84 20.22
CA VAL A 848 -0.63 23.43 19.90
C VAL A 848 -1.19 24.43 18.89
N LEU A 849 -1.58 23.94 17.72
CA LEU A 849 -2.04 24.77 16.62
C LEU A 849 -3.56 24.96 16.67
N HIS A 850 -3.97 26.22 16.55
CA HIS A 850 -5.37 26.62 16.51
C HIS A 850 -5.66 27.44 15.25
N GLN A 851 -6.91 27.40 14.81
CA GLN A 851 -7.43 28.30 13.80
C GLN A 851 -7.36 29.78 14.24
N PRO A 852 -7.49 30.75 13.31
CA PRO A 852 -7.56 32.17 13.66
C PRO A 852 -8.67 32.49 14.69
N ASN A 853 -9.83 31.82 14.59
CA ASN A 853 -10.95 31.97 15.52
C ASN A 853 -10.73 31.24 16.86
N GLY A 854 -9.66 30.45 17.01
CA GLY A 854 -9.35 29.64 18.19
C GLY A 854 -9.91 28.22 18.17
N GLY A 855 -10.59 27.79 17.11
CA GLY A 855 -11.05 26.42 16.93
C GLY A 855 -9.91 25.45 16.60
N ASP A 856 -10.17 24.14 16.72
CA ASP A 856 -9.19 23.10 16.45
C ASP A 856 -8.76 23.08 14.98
N LEU A 857 -7.49 22.79 14.73
CA LEU A 857 -6.94 22.61 13.40
C LEU A 857 -6.78 21.13 13.10
N ARG A 858 -7.23 20.66 11.92
CA ARG A 858 -7.02 19.27 11.49
C ARG A 858 -5.94 19.18 10.42
N PRO A 859 -4.77 18.58 10.72
CA PRO A 859 -3.78 18.29 9.70
C PRO A 859 -4.29 17.23 8.71
N LEU A 860 -3.93 17.38 7.43
CA LEU A 860 -4.28 16.44 6.36
C LEU A 860 -3.12 15.48 6.08
N GLU A 861 -3.44 14.19 6.01
CA GLU A 861 -2.48 13.14 5.68
C GLU A 861 -2.35 12.94 4.15
N PHE A 862 -1.11 12.88 3.68
CA PHE A 862 -0.73 12.29 2.39
C PHE A 862 -0.50 10.79 2.61
N LYS A 863 -1.09 9.90 1.79
CA LYS A 863 -1.09 8.46 2.11
C LYS A 863 0.16 7.71 1.67
N ARG A 864 0.91 8.21 0.69
CA ARG A 864 1.96 7.45 -0.03
C ARG A 864 3.15 8.34 -0.41
N PRO A 865 4.17 8.46 0.47
CA PRO A 865 4.23 7.87 1.82
C PRO A 865 3.26 8.53 2.82
N SER A 866 2.86 7.78 3.86
CA SER A 866 1.97 8.22 4.94
C SER A 866 2.63 9.33 5.76
N GLN A 867 2.30 10.59 5.48
CA GLN A 867 2.94 11.78 6.06
C GLN A 867 1.93 12.90 6.23
N ILE A 868 2.01 13.63 7.34
CA ILE A 868 1.28 14.90 7.56
C ILE A 868 2.21 16.10 7.35
N ILE A 869 3.45 15.96 7.83
CA ILE A 869 4.52 16.93 7.69
C ILE A 869 5.57 16.39 6.71
N PHE A 870 6.14 17.26 5.89
CA PHE A 870 7.10 16.88 4.86
C PHE A 870 8.13 17.97 4.58
N THR A 871 9.26 17.57 4.00
CA THR A 871 10.36 18.44 3.58
C THR A 871 10.32 18.65 2.06
N ALA A 872 10.46 19.90 1.62
CA ALA A 872 10.63 20.27 0.22
C ALA A 872 12.10 20.09 -0.23
N PRO A 873 12.39 20.10 -1.55
CA PRO A 873 13.75 19.92 -2.06
C PRO A 873 14.76 20.95 -1.54
N ASP A 874 14.31 22.17 -1.21
CA ASP A 874 15.16 23.22 -0.64
C ASP A 874 15.30 23.14 0.90
N GLY A 875 14.78 22.08 1.51
CA GLY A 875 14.82 21.86 2.96
C GLY A 875 13.68 22.51 3.74
N GLN A 876 12.86 23.37 3.13
CA GLN A 876 11.70 23.96 3.82
C GLN A 876 10.71 22.88 4.27
N ILE A 877 10.06 23.11 5.41
CA ILE A 877 9.14 22.15 6.02
C ILE A 877 7.71 22.65 5.87
N PHE A 878 6.81 21.78 5.43
CA PHE A 878 5.40 22.09 5.23
C PHE A 878 4.47 21.05 5.84
N PHE A 879 3.26 21.48 6.17
CA PHE A 879 2.11 20.61 6.36
C PHE A 879 0.87 21.26 5.75
N LEU A 880 -0.15 20.46 5.46
CA LEU A 880 -1.44 20.91 4.96
C LEU A 880 -2.48 20.73 6.06
N ALA A 881 -3.34 21.72 6.28
CA ALA A 881 -4.38 21.64 7.30
C ALA A 881 -5.69 22.24 6.83
N GLU A 882 -6.76 21.80 7.47
CA GLU A 882 -8.11 22.30 7.30
C GLU A 882 -8.71 22.77 8.64
N PRO A 883 -9.67 23.70 8.60
CA PRO A 883 -10.55 23.96 9.73
C PRO A 883 -11.28 22.67 10.17
N PHE A 884 -11.51 22.51 11.47
CA PHE A 884 -12.32 21.44 12.05
C PHE A 884 -13.84 21.67 11.88
N ASP A 885 -14.23 22.60 11.02
CA ASP A 885 -15.64 22.84 10.72
C ASP A 885 -16.14 21.85 9.64
N ASP A 886 -17.43 21.52 9.62
CA ASP A 886 -18.00 20.50 8.72
C ASP A 886 -17.94 20.87 7.22
N SER A 887 -17.55 22.09 6.88
CA SER A 887 -17.60 22.62 5.52
C SER A 887 -16.54 23.72 5.31
N PRO A 888 -15.25 23.36 5.30
CA PRO A 888 -14.20 24.36 5.14
C PRO A 888 -14.24 24.94 3.73
N GLY A 889 -14.37 26.27 3.62
CA GLY A 889 -14.25 26.98 2.34
C GLY A 889 -12.83 26.99 1.76
N ALA A 890 -11.83 26.64 2.58
CA ALA A 890 -10.43 26.57 2.18
C ALA A 890 -9.60 25.60 3.03
N ILE A 891 -8.48 25.14 2.47
CA ILE A 891 -7.39 24.47 3.20
C ILE A 891 -6.11 25.28 3.06
N THR A 892 -5.19 25.17 4.01
CA THR A 892 -3.97 26.00 4.01
C THR A 892 -2.71 25.15 4.18
N PHE A 893 -1.74 25.36 3.28
CA PHE A 893 -0.37 24.95 3.51
C PHE A 893 0.29 25.91 4.48
N HIS A 894 0.92 25.36 5.50
CA HIS A 894 1.71 26.11 6.47
C HIS A 894 3.17 25.72 6.35
N ARG A 895 4.05 26.71 6.40
CA ARG A 895 5.49 26.52 6.51
C ARG A 895 5.89 26.48 7.97
N VAL A 896 6.73 25.51 8.33
CA VAL A 896 7.35 25.40 9.66
C VAL A 896 8.78 25.92 9.56
N GLU A 897 9.04 26.99 10.30
CA GLU A 897 10.37 27.57 10.46
C GLU A 897 10.95 27.15 11.80
N VAL A 898 12.23 26.80 11.80
CA VAL A 898 12.96 26.34 12.98
C VAL A 898 14.12 27.29 13.22
N SER A 899 14.10 28.02 14.33
CA SER A 899 15.18 28.93 14.68
C SER A 899 16.48 28.18 14.98
N ALA A 900 17.62 28.88 15.03
CA ALA A 900 18.90 28.30 15.43
C ALA A 900 18.86 27.67 16.83
N GLY A 901 17.98 28.16 17.71
CA GLY A 901 17.74 27.62 19.04
C GLY A 901 16.75 26.46 19.09
N GLY A 902 16.10 26.12 17.97
CA GLY A 902 15.10 25.05 17.87
C GLY A 902 13.65 25.52 18.05
N ARG A 903 13.40 26.82 18.25
CA ARG A 903 12.04 27.35 18.41
C ARG A 903 11.27 27.28 17.10
N LEU A 904 10.01 26.87 17.17
CA LEU A 904 9.09 26.71 16.05
C LEU A 904 8.32 28.00 15.76
N ASN A 905 8.32 28.41 14.50
CA ASN A 905 7.42 29.44 13.97
C ASN A 905 6.59 28.83 12.82
N ILE A 906 5.29 29.12 12.78
CA ILE A 906 4.38 28.55 11.78
C ILE A 906 3.76 29.71 11.01
N VAL A 907 4.01 29.73 9.70
CA VAL A 907 3.60 30.81 8.81
C VAL A 907 2.66 30.23 7.75
N PRO A 908 1.49 30.84 7.48
CA PRO A 908 0.66 30.39 6.39
C PRO A 908 1.37 30.68 5.05
N HIS A 909 1.48 29.65 4.22
CA HIS A 909 2.21 29.70 2.95
C HIS A 909 1.27 29.94 1.77
N LEU A 910 0.20 29.14 1.69
CA LEU A 910 -0.73 29.15 0.57
C LEU A 910 -2.09 28.60 0.99
N GLY A 911 -3.17 29.33 0.71
CA GLY A 911 -4.54 28.83 0.82
C GLY A 911 -5.06 28.28 -0.50
N ILE A 912 -5.79 27.17 -0.45
CA ILE A 912 -6.58 26.64 -1.56
C ILE A 912 -8.06 26.84 -1.24
N THR A 913 -8.76 27.60 -2.08
CA THR A 913 -10.20 27.84 -1.93
C THR A 913 -11.01 26.88 -2.79
N PHE A 914 -12.27 26.66 -2.38
CA PHE A 914 -13.19 25.76 -3.07
C PHE A 914 -14.50 26.46 -3.41
N ASP A 915 -15.05 26.14 -4.58
CA ASP A 915 -16.41 26.57 -4.97
C ASP A 915 -17.50 25.79 -4.22
N ASN A 916 -17.15 24.62 -3.68
CA ASN A 916 -18.03 23.74 -2.92
C ASN A 916 -17.34 23.34 -1.61
N PRO A 917 -17.95 23.57 -0.44
CA PRO A 917 -17.36 23.23 0.86
C PRO A 917 -17.07 21.74 1.08
N THR A 918 -17.59 20.81 0.26
CA THR A 918 -17.25 19.38 0.35
C THR A 918 -16.04 18.99 -0.52
N ALA A 919 -15.55 19.88 -1.38
CA ALA A 919 -14.47 19.60 -2.32
C ALA A 919 -13.11 19.37 -1.63
N TYR A 920 -12.96 19.77 -0.37
CA TYR A 920 -11.76 19.51 0.44
C TYR A 920 -11.48 18.02 0.64
N HIS A 921 -12.52 17.17 0.61
CA HIS A 921 -12.36 15.71 0.69
C HIS A 921 -11.45 15.18 -0.43
N ASP A 922 -11.36 15.88 -1.55
CA ASP A 922 -10.47 15.52 -2.66
C ASP A 922 -8.97 15.76 -2.35
N PHE A 923 -8.64 16.34 -1.20
CA PHE A 923 -7.27 16.52 -0.69
C PHE A 923 -6.92 15.54 0.45
N LYS A 924 -7.87 14.69 0.87
CA LYS A 924 -7.61 13.67 1.90
C LYS A 924 -6.92 12.44 1.31
N GLY A 925 -5.75 12.10 1.84
CA GLY A 925 -5.05 10.87 1.49
C GLY A 925 -4.54 10.84 0.05
N ILE A 926 -4.12 12.00 -0.47
CA ILE A 926 -3.58 12.15 -1.82
C ILE A 926 -2.09 11.79 -1.90
N VAL A 927 -1.59 11.67 -3.12
CA VAL A 927 -0.16 11.55 -3.44
C VAL A 927 0.41 12.90 -3.86
N ARG A 928 1.73 13.09 -3.67
CA ARG A 928 2.41 14.36 -3.97
C ARG A 928 3.82 14.13 -4.52
N CYS A 929 4.33 15.10 -5.27
CA CYS A 929 5.75 15.27 -5.50
C CYS A 929 6.10 16.72 -5.83
N PHE A 930 7.39 17.04 -5.83
CA PHE A 930 7.91 18.32 -6.32
C PHE A 930 8.51 18.14 -7.71
N LEU A 931 8.31 19.14 -8.58
CA LEU A 931 8.97 19.24 -9.88
C LEU A 931 9.74 20.56 -9.95
N PRO A 932 10.98 20.59 -10.44
CA PRO A 932 11.67 21.86 -10.70
C PRO A 932 10.89 22.68 -11.74
N ASP A 933 10.71 23.99 -11.52
CA ASP A 933 10.10 24.87 -12.54
C ASP A 933 11.07 25.06 -13.71
N GLN A 934 10.74 24.44 -14.83
CA GLN A 934 11.54 24.55 -16.06
C GLN A 934 11.10 25.67 -16.98
N GLN A 935 9.91 26.24 -16.79
CA GLN A 935 9.47 27.38 -17.58
C GLN A 935 10.32 28.60 -17.25
N ARG A 936 10.67 28.76 -15.96
CA ARG A 936 11.51 29.87 -15.50
C ARG A 936 12.97 29.51 -15.28
N ARG A 937 13.27 28.27 -14.89
CA ARG A 937 14.64 27.79 -14.55
C ARG A 937 15.33 28.65 -13.50
N ASP A 938 14.57 29.26 -12.62
CA ASP A 938 15.02 30.19 -11.58
C ASP A 938 15.25 29.50 -10.21
N GLY A 939 15.15 28.16 -10.19
CA GLY A 939 15.32 27.34 -8.99
C GLY A 939 14.06 27.19 -8.14
N SER A 940 12.92 27.72 -8.59
CA SER A 940 11.61 27.42 -8.01
C SER A 940 11.17 25.97 -8.26
N TYR A 941 10.18 25.52 -7.50
CA TYR A 941 9.59 24.19 -7.65
C TYR A 941 8.06 24.27 -7.65
N ASP A 942 7.47 23.56 -8.60
CA ASP A 942 6.05 23.27 -8.65
C ASP A 942 5.70 22.12 -7.70
N PHE A 943 4.50 22.18 -7.13
CA PHE A 943 3.98 21.12 -6.28
C PHE A 943 2.84 20.38 -6.97
N VAL A 944 3.09 19.11 -7.30
CA VAL A 944 2.15 18.24 -8.00
C VAL A 944 1.39 17.41 -6.98
N LEU A 945 0.07 17.43 -7.10
CA LEU A 945 -0.86 16.75 -6.21
C LEU A 945 -1.78 15.84 -7.02
N GLY A 946 -1.88 14.59 -6.59
CA GLY A 946 -2.88 13.65 -7.10
C GLY A 946 -4.26 13.85 -6.49
N TYR A 947 -5.10 12.84 -6.62
CA TYR A 947 -6.45 12.83 -6.07
C TYR A 947 -6.62 11.77 -4.97
N SER A 948 -7.74 11.82 -4.25
CA SER A 948 -8.03 10.87 -3.17
C SER A 948 -8.39 9.48 -3.71
N GLN A 949 -7.81 8.43 -3.14
CA GLN A 949 -8.07 7.03 -3.56
C GLN A 949 -9.54 6.60 -3.46
N GLN A 950 -10.39 7.40 -2.81
CA GLN A 950 -11.81 7.14 -2.66
C GLN A 950 -12.64 7.57 -3.88
N THR A 951 -12.13 8.48 -4.72
CA THR A 951 -12.88 9.00 -5.88
C THR A 951 -11.98 9.02 -7.09
N VAL A 952 -12.34 8.32 -8.17
CA VAL A 952 -11.55 8.35 -9.41
C VAL A 952 -11.71 9.71 -10.08
N GLN A 953 -10.59 10.37 -10.37
CA GLN A 953 -10.56 11.70 -10.98
C GLN A 953 -9.68 11.72 -12.23
N PRO A 954 -10.13 12.34 -13.33
CA PRO A 954 -9.34 12.43 -14.55
C PRO A 954 -8.46 13.68 -14.63
N TYR A 955 -7.92 14.10 -13.49
CA TYR A 955 -7.12 15.31 -13.39
C TYR A 955 -5.94 15.09 -12.45
N VAL A 956 -4.96 15.98 -12.57
CA VAL A 956 -3.89 16.19 -11.62
C VAL A 956 -3.90 17.66 -11.21
N ARG A 957 -3.40 17.97 -10.02
CA ARG A 957 -3.27 19.36 -9.59
C ARG A 957 -1.81 19.79 -9.59
N VAL A 958 -1.54 21.01 -10.03
CA VAL A 958 -0.20 21.60 -10.03
C VAL A 958 -0.29 22.99 -9.44
N ILE A 959 0.46 23.22 -8.36
CA ILE A 959 0.62 24.55 -7.78
C ILE A 959 1.95 25.11 -8.29
N PRO A 960 1.91 26.06 -9.25
CA PRO A 960 3.13 26.63 -9.78
C PRO A 960 3.87 27.43 -8.71
N ASP A 961 5.20 27.45 -8.76
CA ASP A 961 6.03 28.22 -7.82
C ASP A 961 5.66 27.96 -6.35
N PHE A 962 5.37 26.71 -5.99
CA PHE A 962 5.06 26.40 -4.60
C PHE A 962 6.26 26.74 -3.71
N ILE A 963 7.46 26.40 -4.17
CA ILE A 963 8.71 26.95 -3.63
C ILE A 963 9.12 28.09 -4.54
N LEU A 964 9.23 29.29 -3.97
CA LEU A 964 9.62 30.48 -4.71
C LEU A 964 11.09 30.41 -5.13
N PRO A 965 11.48 31.15 -6.18
CA PRO A 965 12.88 31.29 -6.56
C PRO A 965 13.66 31.86 -5.38
N GLN A 966 14.79 31.25 -5.05
CA GLN A 966 15.71 31.85 -4.08
C GLN A 966 16.48 32.96 -4.81
N ALA A 967 16.49 34.18 -4.24
CA ALA A 967 17.35 35.24 -4.76
C ALA A 967 18.81 34.73 -4.81
N GLU A 968 19.48 34.95 -5.94
CA GLU A 968 20.79 34.35 -6.23
C GLU A 968 21.91 34.74 -5.26
#